data_AF-A0A936KQZ3-F1
#
_entry.id   AF-A0A936KQZ3-F1
#
_cell.length_a   1.000
_cell.length_b   1.000
_cell.length_c   1.000
_cell.angle_alpha   90.00
_cell.angle_beta   90.00
_cell.angle_gamma   90.00
#
_symmetry.space_group_name_H-M   'P 1'
#
loop_
_entity.id
_entity.type
_entity.pdbx_description
1 polymer ?
#
loop_
_entity_poly.entity_id
_entity_poly.type
_entity_poly.pdbx_seq_one_letter_code
_entity_poly.pdbx_strand_id
1 'polypeptide(L)'
;MLLASSNATIMQATPASWRSLLEAGWKGKADLKILCGGEALVFDLAERLLERGAEVWNLYGPTETTIWSTLYQVTSNETHGISNTMPIGRPIANTQIYILDSDLQPVPVGVIGDLYIGGDGVSRGYLNRPELTAERFISNPFQVSTTIYKTGDIARYLPDGNIEFFGRSDQQVKVRGFRIETGEIEVRLVSHPSVKQAVVVAWKEKSSDASLVAYVVPASGAKEADTHQLREFLRQSLPEYMVPSIFMNIESLPLTPNGKVDRKALPQPTQARPDLRLPYVAPRTPLEKELAEICAQVLDLEDANAVGVHDNFFDLGGHSLLGTRLVFKLREKYGLESAQLPLRALFEQPTVANLARIIDVAVKGEGEVIYASRGHFIENGQLSLEKLNEEVQLDPSITAGDLVYEHVNDPKHILLTGATGFVGAFLLHDLLTQTSADVHCLLRADDLEMGVQRLKRNLNTYLLWNDSFAERIKPVLGDLGETQLGLADEVFERLAHEIDVIYHNGAMVNFVYPYHAHKSSNVLGTHEVLRLASRIKLKPVHFVSTLSILYSGDVNDGRVIHEDINLDEVGAPFGGYAQSKWVAEKLVRLAGERGIPYAIYRPGLVSGHSISGAWNNDNLISSMTRACILLGSVPTLNVTVNIVPVDFVSAAIVHLSKNPDNLTKVYHLDNPEALHFSKMAEWMTEQGFNARKLSFDEWRAELFRQTAYMPSDGWEPYLPLLEEVEEKQVFMPEFDLNNTLTALNGSGIVCHPVNGQLLSRYLKYFTSDGIPEGMFNDSSLNTQSSERNKVNQPSPKKDRWFVCPQPNPRADLRLFLFPYAGGTPAVFNKWPAEFPDNIETNIIHYPGRGSRFNESPIKELSVLVQEINHAILPLLDKPFIFFGHSMGGMIAFELARKLRQQNLPQPQILFISACGAPQLPNPNHPIHSLPDSEFIKSLQKLNGLPADVINNSELTQLLLPTLRADFEAVENHKYVFNEDQLECPIIAFGGSDDTHVSRERLEGWAAQTSASFKSQYFSGDHFFINTARQSVTASIIDWIKKSHATR
;
A
#
# COMPACT_ATOMS: atom_id res chain seq x y z
N MET A 1 16.94 12.27 -17.39
CA MET A 1 17.97 11.33 -17.88
C MET A 1 17.37 10.12 -18.61
N LEU A 2 16.41 9.38 -18.03
CA LEU A 2 15.85 8.15 -18.63
C LEU A 2 15.28 8.30 -20.05
N LEU A 3 14.48 9.33 -20.34
CA LEU A 3 13.92 9.58 -21.68
C LEU A 3 14.99 9.89 -22.74
N ALA A 4 16.12 10.50 -22.32
CA ALA A 4 17.22 10.83 -23.20
C ALA A 4 18.15 9.63 -23.43
N SER A 5 18.29 8.74 -22.44
CA SER A 5 19.12 7.54 -22.53
C SER A 5 18.36 6.31 -23.05
N SER A 6 17.04 6.40 -23.24
CA SER A 6 16.21 5.30 -23.76
C SER A 6 15.73 5.59 -25.18
N ASN A 7 15.52 4.52 -25.95
CA ASN A 7 14.89 4.60 -27.27
C ASN A 7 13.35 4.63 -27.17
N ALA A 8 12.79 5.22 -26.10
CA ALA A 8 11.35 5.31 -25.92
C ALA A 8 10.72 6.14 -27.05
N THR A 9 9.72 5.58 -27.72
CA THR A 9 8.92 6.21 -28.78
C THR A 9 7.51 6.55 -28.31
N ILE A 10 7.15 6.15 -27.09
CA ILE A 10 5.89 6.50 -26.43
C ILE A 10 6.11 6.69 -24.92
N MET A 11 5.40 7.64 -24.34
CA MET A 11 5.33 7.82 -22.89
C MET A 11 3.93 8.27 -22.50
N GLN A 12 3.42 7.70 -21.41
CA GLN A 12 2.19 8.13 -20.76
C GLN A 12 2.51 8.74 -19.41
N ALA A 13 1.96 9.91 -19.14
CA ALA A 13 2.04 10.56 -17.85
C ALA A 13 0.84 11.48 -17.63
N THR A 14 0.63 11.93 -16.39
CA THR A 14 -0.40 12.95 -16.13
C THR A 14 0.07 14.32 -16.65
N PRO A 15 -0.85 15.24 -16.95
CA PRO A 15 -0.52 16.64 -17.23
C PRO A 15 0.44 17.28 -16.20
N ALA A 16 0.36 16.92 -14.92
CA ALA A 16 1.31 17.40 -13.90
C ALA A 16 2.73 16.89 -14.15
N SER A 17 2.91 15.58 -14.38
CA SER A 17 4.23 15.00 -14.67
C SER A 17 4.85 15.58 -15.95
N TRP A 18 4.05 15.85 -16.97
CA TRP A 18 4.51 16.50 -18.20
C TRP A 18 4.99 17.94 -17.95
N ARG A 19 4.29 18.71 -17.11
CA ARG A 19 4.73 20.06 -16.69
C ARG A 19 6.08 20.01 -15.98
N SER A 20 6.22 19.15 -14.97
CA SER A 20 7.47 18.98 -14.23
C SER A 20 8.63 18.58 -15.15
N LEU A 21 8.38 17.76 -16.17
CA LEU A 21 9.40 17.37 -17.14
C LEU A 21 9.85 18.56 -18.01
N LEU A 22 8.91 19.39 -18.46
CA LEU A 22 9.21 20.62 -19.22
C LEU A 22 9.98 21.63 -18.37
N GLU A 23 9.59 21.81 -17.10
CA GLU A 23 10.24 22.69 -16.12
C GLU A 23 11.66 22.21 -15.76
N ALA A 24 11.86 20.90 -15.64
CA ALA A 24 13.17 20.27 -15.49
C ALA A 24 14.06 20.40 -16.73
N GLY A 25 13.62 21.13 -17.76
CA GLY A 25 14.42 21.50 -18.92
C GLY A 25 14.40 20.49 -20.08
N TRP A 26 13.45 19.55 -20.09
CA TRP A 26 13.32 18.62 -21.21
C TRP A 26 13.01 19.37 -22.52
N LYS A 27 13.84 19.11 -23.54
CA LYS A 27 13.79 19.81 -24.83
C LYS A 27 12.86 19.15 -25.85
N GLY A 28 12.25 18.03 -25.51
CA GLY A 28 11.46 17.23 -26.45
C GLY A 28 12.24 16.08 -27.06
N LYS A 29 11.52 15.20 -27.76
CA LYS A 29 12.02 14.09 -28.55
C LYS A 29 11.08 13.90 -29.75
N ALA A 30 11.58 14.17 -30.96
CA ALA A 30 10.75 14.36 -32.15
C ALA A 30 9.94 13.11 -32.57
N ASP A 31 10.39 11.90 -32.20
CA ASP A 31 9.72 10.63 -32.46
C ASP A 31 8.86 10.13 -31.28
N LEU A 32 8.74 10.93 -30.21
CA LEU A 32 8.01 10.53 -29.00
C LEU A 32 6.52 10.85 -29.12
N LYS A 33 5.68 9.82 -28.96
CA LYS A 33 4.24 9.96 -28.74
C LYS A 33 3.95 10.27 -27.27
N ILE A 34 3.27 11.38 -27.04
CA ILE A 34 2.98 11.94 -25.73
C ILE A 34 1.52 11.62 -25.40
N LEU A 35 1.30 10.83 -24.35
CA LEU A 35 -0.02 10.47 -23.85
C LEU A 35 -0.27 11.20 -22.52
N CYS A 36 -1.37 11.96 -22.44
CA CYS A 36 -1.81 12.70 -21.27
C CYS A 36 -3.14 12.12 -20.76
N GLY A 37 -3.21 11.73 -19.48
CA GLY A 37 -4.45 11.22 -18.90
C GLY A 37 -4.47 11.28 -17.37
N GLY A 38 -5.67 11.14 -16.78
CA GLY A 38 -5.87 11.14 -15.32
C GLY A 38 -6.17 12.50 -14.68
N GLU A 39 -5.92 13.59 -15.41
CA GLU A 39 -6.28 14.98 -15.10
C GLU A 39 -6.71 15.70 -16.38
N ALA A 40 -7.39 16.85 -16.27
CA ALA A 40 -7.72 17.67 -17.42
C ALA A 40 -6.46 18.27 -18.06
N LEU A 41 -6.27 18.03 -19.37
CA LEU A 41 -5.23 18.67 -20.17
C LEU A 41 -5.66 20.10 -20.53
N VAL A 42 -4.81 21.08 -20.27
CA VAL A 42 -5.04 22.48 -20.64
C VAL A 42 -4.38 22.81 -21.98
N PHE A 43 -4.95 23.75 -22.74
CA PHE A 43 -4.46 24.13 -24.07
C PHE A 43 -2.99 24.56 -24.07
N ASP A 44 -2.56 25.42 -23.14
CA ASP A 44 -1.17 25.89 -23.03
C ASP A 44 -0.15 24.73 -22.96
N LEU A 45 -0.41 23.76 -22.08
CA LEU A 45 0.45 22.60 -21.95
C LEU A 45 0.43 21.75 -23.21
N ALA A 46 -0.74 21.56 -23.83
CA ALA A 46 -0.87 20.77 -25.04
C ALA A 46 -0.08 21.39 -26.21
N GLU A 47 -0.12 22.72 -26.38
CA GLU A 47 0.68 23.43 -27.38
C GLU A 47 2.18 23.25 -27.14
N ARG A 48 2.64 23.42 -25.90
CA ARG A 48 4.06 23.22 -25.54
C ARG A 48 4.52 21.78 -25.78
N LEU A 49 3.66 20.80 -25.59
CA LEU A 49 3.97 19.39 -25.84
C LEU A 49 3.97 19.06 -27.34
N LEU A 50 3.08 19.67 -28.14
CA LEU A 50 3.04 19.51 -29.59
C LEU A 50 4.34 19.94 -30.26
N GLU A 51 4.99 20.99 -29.74
CA GLU A 51 6.31 21.45 -30.23
C GLU A 51 7.45 20.45 -29.95
N ARG A 52 7.23 19.46 -29.08
CA ARG A 52 8.29 18.66 -28.44
C ARG A 52 8.14 17.15 -28.64
N GLY A 53 7.09 16.70 -29.31
CA GLY A 53 6.82 15.28 -29.60
C GLY A 53 6.29 15.07 -31.02
N ALA A 54 6.17 13.81 -31.42
CA ALA A 54 5.57 13.41 -32.69
C ALA A 54 4.05 13.65 -32.70
N GLU A 55 3.39 13.26 -31.60
CA GLU A 55 1.93 13.32 -31.44
C GLU A 55 1.61 13.58 -29.96
N VAL A 56 0.55 14.32 -29.69
CA VAL A 56 0.01 14.53 -28.34
C VAL A 56 -1.42 14.01 -28.28
N TRP A 57 -1.72 13.20 -27.28
CA TRP A 57 -3.01 12.54 -27.11
C TRP A 57 -3.57 12.81 -25.72
N ASN A 58 -4.80 13.33 -25.66
CA ASN A 58 -5.58 13.46 -24.44
C ASN A 58 -6.46 12.23 -24.23
N LEU A 59 -6.33 11.58 -23.08
CA LEU A 59 -6.96 10.31 -22.73
C LEU A 59 -7.92 10.53 -21.56
N TYR A 60 -9.11 9.95 -21.64
CA TYR A 60 -10.10 9.99 -20.56
C TYR A 60 -10.70 8.61 -20.33
N GLY A 61 -10.87 8.26 -19.06
CA GLY A 61 -11.50 7.02 -18.63
C GLY A 61 -11.45 6.88 -17.11
N PRO A 62 -12.58 6.55 -16.45
CA PRO A 62 -12.58 6.13 -15.06
C PRO A 62 -12.00 4.71 -14.90
N THR A 63 -11.60 4.37 -13.67
CA THR A 63 -11.08 3.04 -13.34
C THR A 63 -12.10 1.94 -13.64
N GLU A 64 -13.38 2.26 -13.39
CA GLU A 64 -14.53 1.38 -13.55
C GLU A 64 -14.81 0.99 -15.01
N THR A 65 -14.15 1.65 -15.97
CA THR A 65 -14.28 1.37 -17.41
C THR A 65 -12.95 0.99 -18.07
N THR A 66 -12.02 0.47 -17.25
CA THR A 66 -10.74 -0.13 -17.66
C THR A 66 -9.82 0.86 -18.37
N ILE A 67 -9.23 1.74 -17.55
CA ILE A 67 -8.15 2.67 -17.89
C ILE A 67 -8.64 3.83 -18.75
N TRP A 68 -8.88 3.63 -20.05
CA TRP A 68 -9.25 4.71 -20.98
C TRP A 68 -10.48 4.31 -21.79
N SER A 69 -11.38 5.25 -22.00
CA SER A 69 -12.65 5.07 -22.70
C SER A 69 -12.78 5.99 -23.91
N THR A 70 -12.09 7.14 -23.91
CA THR A 70 -12.06 8.06 -25.05
C THR A 70 -10.65 8.58 -25.33
N LEU A 71 -10.39 8.92 -26.60
CA LEU A 71 -9.11 9.44 -27.09
C LEU A 71 -9.34 10.69 -27.94
N TYR A 72 -8.53 11.72 -27.69
CA TYR A 72 -8.44 12.90 -28.54
C TYR A 72 -7.00 13.14 -28.98
N GLN A 73 -6.74 13.15 -30.28
CA GLN A 73 -5.46 13.60 -30.81
C GLN A 73 -5.46 15.13 -30.84
N VAL A 74 -4.53 15.75 -30.13
CA VAL A 74 -4.40 17.20 -30.13
C VAL A 74 -3.81 17.63 -31.48
N THR A 75 -4.48 18.54 -32.17
CA THR A 75 -4.00 19.17 -33.41
C THR A 75 -3.80 20.67 -33.17
N SER A 76 -2.83 21.28 -33.87
CA SER A 76 -2.63 22.72 -33.80
C SER A 76 -3.72 23.47 -34.58
N ASN A 77 -4.21 24.58 -34.03
CA ASN A 77 -5.13 25.57 -34.63
C ASN A 77 -6.62 25.22 -34.87
N GLU A 78 -7.09 23.98 -34.74
CA GLU A 78 -8.51 23.66 -35.04
C GLU A 78 -9.44 23.64 -33.80
N THR A 79 -8.90 23.35 -32.62
CA THR A 79 -9.74 23.08 -31.43
C THR A 79 -10.25 24.34 -30.72
N HIS A 80 -9.52 25.45 -30.82
CA HIS A 80 -9.82 26.71 -30.11
C HIS A 80 -11.10 27.41 -30.61
N GLY A 81 -11.62 27.04 -31.78
CA GLY A 81 -12.83 27.63 -32.36
C GLY A 81 -14.14 26.90 -32.05
N ILE A 82 -14.08 25.67 -31.51
CA ILE A 82 -15.24 24.76 -31.38
C ILE A 82 -15.59 24.46 -29.91
N SER A 83 -14.59 24.48 -29.01
CA SER A 83 -14.72 24.05 -27.62
C SER A 83 -13.97 24.99 -26.68
N ASN A 84 -14.50 25.23 -25.47
CA ASN A 84 -13.85 26.08 -24.47
C ASN A 84 -12.86 25.29 -23.59
N THR A 85 -12.94 23.96 -23.60
CA THR A 85 -12.02 23.05 -22.91
C THR A 85 -11.41 22.05 -23.89
N MET A 86 -10.27 21.43 -23.51
CA MET A 86 -9.66 20.38 -24.32
C MET A 86 -10.62 19.19 -24.41
N PRO A 87 -11.07 18.78 -25.62
CA PRO A 87 -11.95 17.65 -25.76
C PRO A 87 -11.33 16.37 -25.22
N ILE A 88 -12.17 15.50 -24.66
CA ILE A 88 -11.78 14.13 -24.29
C ILE A 88 -11.93 13.16 -25.47
N GLY A 89 -12.44 13.65 -26.60
CA GLY A 89 -12.38 12.99 -27.89
C GLY A 89 -13.52 12.01 -28.12
N ARG A 90 -13.23 10.95 -28.89
CA ARG A 90 -14.23 9.94 -29.30
C ARG A 90 -14.03 8.63 -28.54
N PRO A 91 -15.09 7.81 -28.38
CA PRO A 91 -14.99 6.51 -27.76
C PRO A 91 -13.96 5.61 -28.45
N ILE A 92 -13.25 4.79 -27.68
CA ILE A 92 -12.40 3.73 -28.23
C ILE A 92 -13.23 2.55 -28.74
N ALA A 93 -12.57 1.56 -29.35
CA ALA A 93 -13.22 0.35 -29.83
C ALA A 93 -14.09 -0.30 -28.72
N ASN A 94 -15.27 -0.78 -29.12
CA ASN A 94 -16.24 -1.44 -28.25
C ASN A 94 -16.70 -0.64 -27.02
N THR A 95 -16.52 0.69 -27.02
CA THR A 95 -17.01 1.58 -25.96
C THR A 95 -18.15 2.44 -26.50
N GLN A 96 -19.25 2.51 -25.75
CA GLN A 96 -20.35 3.43 -26.03
C GLN A 96 -20.34 4.54 -24.98
N ILE A 97 -20.41 5.79 -25.42
CA ILE A 97 -20.61 6.92 -24.51
C ILE A 97 -22.04 7.42 -24.71
N TYR A 98 -22.73 7.65 -23.60
CA TYR A 98 -24.08 8.21 -23.59
C TYR A 98 -24.05 9.50 -22.79
N ILE A 99 -24.58 10.58 -23.35
CA ILE A 99 -24.83 11.82 -22.61
C ILE A 99 -26.32 11.87 -22.34
N LEU A 100 -26.72 11.71 -21.07
CA LEU A 100 -28.10 11.49 -20.66
C LEU A 100 -28.61 12.63 -19.76
N ASP A 101 -29.92 12.84 -19.75
CA ASP A 101 -30.59 13.69 -18.77
C ASP A 101 -30.97 12.92 -17.49
N SER A 102 -31.67 13.58 -16.56
CA SER A 102 -32.10 13.00 -15.29
C SER A 102 -33.09 11.85 -15.42
N ASP A 103 -33.76 11.73 -16.58
CA ASP A 103 -34.72 10.66 -16.89
C ASP A 103 -34.06 9.53 -17.72
N LEU A 104 -32.72 9.51 -17.76
CA LEU A 104 -31.89 8.58 -18.54
C LEU A 104 -32.18 8.61 -20.05
N GLN A 105 -32.63 9.75 -20.60
CA GLN A 105 -32.84 9.93 -22.02
C GLN A 105 -31.62 10.60 -22.69
N PRO A 106 -31.23 10.21 -23.92
CA PRO A 106 -30.14 10.86 -24.64
C PRO A 106 -30.45 12.33 -24.93
N VAL A 107 -29.51 13.22 -24.62
CA VAL A 107 -29.62 14.64 -24.96
C VAL A 107 -29.15 14.91 -26.40
N PRO A 108 -29.68 15.94 -27.10
CA PRO A 108 -29.21 16.31 -28.43
C PRO A 108 -27.73 16.74 -28.46
N VAL A 109 -27.08 16.61 -29.62
CA VAL A 109 -25.72 17.13 -29.84
C VAL A 109 -25.65 18.62 -29.49
N GLY A 110 -24.63 19.02 -28.72
CA GLY A 110 -24.44 20.37 -28.19
C GLY A 110 -25.13 20.65 -26.86
N VAL A 111 -26.02 19.77 -26.38
CA VAL A 111 -26.70 19.87 -25.08
C VAL A 111 -25.90 19.14 -24.01
N ILE A 112 -25.79 19.76 -22.84
CA ILE A 112 -25.06 19.22 -21.69
C ILE A 112 -25.91 18.17 -20.96
N GLY A 113 -25.30 17.06 -20.56
CA GLY A 113 -25.91 16.03 -19.71
C GLY A 113 -24.85 15.25 -18.91
N ASP A 114 -25.32 14.25 -18.17
CA ASP A 114 -24.48 13.34 -17.40
C ASP A 114 -23.86 12.29 -18.34
N LEU A 115 -22.56 12.02 -18.17
CA LEU A 115 -21.81 11.08 -18.98
C LEU A 115 -21.92 9.66 -18.40
N TYR A 116 -22.35 8.73 -19.23
CA TYR A 116 -22.41 7.30 -18.95
C TYR A 116 -21.56 6.53 -19.97
N ILE A 117 -20.97 5.43 -19.52
CA ILE A 117 -20.09 4.59 -20.34
C ILE A 117 -20.62 3.17 -20.36
N GLY A 118 -20.87 2.64 -21.57
CA GLY A 118 -21.22 1.26 -21.82
C GLY A 118 -20.17 0.54 -22.66
N GLY A 119 -20.35 -0.77 -22.83
CA GLY A 119 -19.52 -1.62 -23.68
C GLY A 119 -18.48 -2.44 -22.92
N ASP A 120 -17.57 -3.04 -23.66
CA ASP A 120 -16.68 -4.11 -23.15
C ASP A 120 -15.68 -3.61 -22.08
N GLY A 121 -15.42 -2.30 -22.05
CA GLY A 121 -14.55 -1.68 -21.05
C GLY A 121 -15.17 -1.62 -19.65
N VAL A 122 -16.50 -1.72 -19.52
CA VAL A 122 -17.20 -1.62 -18.23
C VAL A 122 -16.85 -2.82 -17.36
N SER A 123 -16.26 -2.54 -16.20
CA SER A 123 -15.87 -3.57 -15.23
C SER A 123 -17.09 -4.25 -14.61
N ARG A 124 -16.86 -5.38 -13.94
CA ARG A 124 -17.92 -6.16 -13.27
C ARG A 124 -18.63 -5.37 -12.14
N GLY A 125 -17.97 -4.37 -11.57
CA GLY A 125 -18.42 -3.67 -10.38
C GLY A 125 -17.32 -3.53 -9.32
N TYR A 126 -17.70 -3.01 -8.17
CA TYR A 126 -16.81 -2.86 -7.02
C TYR A 126 -16.75 -4.15 -6.20
N LEU A 127 -15.54 -4.63 -5.93
CA LEU A 127 -15.32 -5.84 -5.13
C LEU A 127 -15.95 -5.68 -3.73
N ASN A 128 -16.83 -6.61 -3.37
CA ASN A 128 -17.55 -6.66 -2.08
C ASN A 128 -18.35 -5.40 -1.74
N ARG A 129 -18.75 -4.62 -2.75
CA ARG A 129 -19.62 -3.44 -2.58
C ARG A 129 -20.80 -3.50 -3.56
N PRO A 130 -21.74 -4.45 -3.39
CA PRO A 130 -22.84 -4.66 -4.33
C PRO A 130 -23.79 -3.46 -4.40
N GLU A 131 -23.99 -2.71 -3.31
CA GLU A 131 -24.85 -1.53 -3.27
C GLU A 131 -24.27 -0.37 -4.09
N LEU A 132 -23.00 -0.04 -3.87
CA LEU A 132 -22.29 0.95 -4.68
C LEU A 132 -22.17 0.50 -6.14
N THR A 133 -22.05 -0.82 -6.37
CA THR A 133 -22.10 -1.39 -7.72
C THR A 133 -23.46 -1.14 -8.34
N ALA A 134 -24.57 -1.45 -7.65
CA ALA A 134 -25.91 -1.21 -8.18
C ALA A 134 -26.23 0.28 -8.40
N GLU A 135 -25.67 1.17 -7.56
CA GLU A 135 -25.82 2.63 -7.71
C GLU A 135 -25.13 3.16 -8.98
N ARG A 136 -23.93 2.66 -9.28
CA ARG A 136 -23.09 3.21 -10.37
C ARG A 136 -23.13 2.39 -11.65
N PHE A 137 -23.31 1.07 -11.56
CA PHE A 137 -23.38 0.12 -12.67
C PHE A 137 -24.84 -0.26 -12.91
N ILE A 138 -25.55 0.62 -13.62
CA ILE A 138 -26.99 0.49 -13.84
C ILE A 138 -27.28 -0.29 -15.12
N SER A 139 -28.47 -0.87 -15.20
CA SER A 139 -28.93 -1.53 -16.43
C SER A 139 -28.94 -0.55 -17.60
N ASN A 140 -28.41 -0.97 -18.74
CA ASN A 140 -28.39 -0.14 -19.95
C ASN A 140 -29.79 -0.05 -20.56
N PRO A 141 -30.41 1.14 -20.63
CA PRO A 141 -31.75 1.30 -21.19
C PRO A 141 -31.78 1.16 -22.73
N PHE A 142 -30.63 1.19 -23.40
CA PHE A 142 -30.51 1.16 -24.86
C PHE A 142 -30.15 -0.22 -25.42
N GLN A 143 -29.63 -1.13 -24.57
CA GLN A 143 -29.23 -2.47 -24.98
C GLN A 143 -29.53 -3.50 -23.89
N VAL A 144 -30.32 -4.51 -24.26
CA VAL A 144 -30.79 -5.57 -23.36
C VAL A 144 -29.60 -6.36 -22.79
N SER A 145 -29.67 -6.67 -21.49
CA SER A 145 -28.67 -7.48 -20.77
C SER A 145 -27.25 -6.92 -20.76
N THR A 146 -27.11 -5.60 -20.92
CA THR A 146 -25.82 -4.90 -20.76
C THR A 146 -25.91 -3.86 -19.65
N THR A 147 -24.74 -3.42 -19.17
CA THR A 147 -24.60 -2.49 -18.05
C THR A 147 -23.92 -1.22 -18.53
N ILE A 148 -24.36 -0.07 -18.04
CA ILE A 148 -23.65 1.21 -18.19
C ILE A 148 -23.17 1.71 -16.84
N TYR A 149 -21.99 2.34 -16.83
CA TYR A 149 -21.40 2.98 -15.68
C TYR A 149 -21.73 4.48 -15.65
N LYS A 150 -22.30 4.95 -14.53
CA LYS A 150 -22.57 6.35 -14.23
C LYS A 150 -21.29 7.00 -13.70
N THR A 151 -20.64 7.82 -14.52
CA THR A 151 -19.32 8.39 -14.20
C THR A 151 -19.35 9.48 -13.14
N GLY A 152 -20.48 10.16 -13.02
CA GLY A 152 -20.60 11.41 -12.28
C GLY A 152 -19.91 12.58 -12.97
N ASP A 153 -19.62 12.49 -14.27
CA ASP A 153 -19.04 13.56 -15.08
C ASP A 153 -20.13 14.22 -15.94
N ILE A 154 -19.99 15.53 -16.18
CA ILE A 154 -20.88 16.33 -17.00
C ILE A 154 -20.18 16.63 -18.33
N ALA A 155 -20.84 16.32 -19.44
CA ALA A 155 -20.25 16.46 -20.77
C ALA A 155 -21.31 16.79 -21.84
N ARG A 156 -20.85 17.09 -23.06
CA ARG A 156 -21.69 17.17 -24.26
C ARG A 156 -20.97 16.65 -25.50
N TYR A 157 -21.74 16.20 -26.47
CA TYR A 157 -21.23 15.96 -27.81
C TYR A 157 -21.05 17.28 -28.58
N LEU A 158 -19.93 17.39 -29.28
CA LEU A 158 -19.66 18.41 -30.28
C LEU A 158 -20.20 17.95 -31.66
N PRO A 159 -20.44 18.87 -32.61
CA PRO A 159 -20.96 18.53 -33.95
C PRO A 159 -20.08 17.56 -34.74
N ASP A 160 -18.79 17.52 -34.44
CA ASP A 160 -17.82 16.61 -35.04
C ASP A 160 -17.75 15.25 -34.30
N GLY A 161 -18.59 15.00 -33.32
CA GLY A 161 -18.62 13.76 -32.54
C GLY A 161 -17.57 13.64 -31.45
N ASN A 162 -16.69 14.64 -31.27
CA ASN A 162 -15.85 14.73 -30.08
C ASN A 162 -16.69 15.08 -28.84
N ILE A 163 -16.16 14.79 -27.66
CA ILE A 163 -16.84 15.03 -26.40
C ILE A 163 -16.11 16.13 -25.62
N GLU A 164 -16.86 17.16 -25.22
CA GLU A 164 -16.39 18.24 -24.36
C GLU A 164 -16.79 17.96 -22.91
N PHE A 165 -15.82 18.03 -22.00
CA PHE A 165 -15.98 17.76 -20.57
C PHE A 165 -16.08 19.08 -19.78
N PHE A 166 -17.03 19.13 -18.83
CA PHE A 166 -17.35 20.33 -18.04
C PHE A 166 -17.10 20.20 -16.53
N GLY A 167 -16.75 19.01 -16.02
CA GLY A 167 -16.52 18.76 -14.59
C GLY A 167 -17.34 17.59 -14.05
N ARG A 168 -17.34 17.42 -12.72
CA ARG A 168 -18.08 16.37 -12.01
C ARG A 168 -19.41 16.87 -11.44
N SER A 169 -20.40 15.98 -11.38
CA SER A 169 -21.68 16.16 -10.70
C SER A 169 -21.61 15.84 -9.20
N ASP A 170 -20.73 14.91 -8.79
CA ASP A 170 -20.42 14.63 -7.39
C ASP A 170 -19.21 15.49 -6.94
N GLN A 171 -19.26 16.01 -5.72
CA GLN A 171 -18.43 17.15 -5.28
C GLN A 171 -16.99 16.74 -4.89
N GLN A 172 -16.50 15.61 -5.42
CA GLN A 172 -15.15 15.11 -5.23
C GLN A 172 -14.14 15.95 -6.01
N VAL A 173 -13.02 16.28 -5.35
CA VAL A 173 -11.93 17.02 -5.98
C VAL A 173 -10.63 16.24 -5.91
N LYS A 174 -9.80 16.36 -6.94
CA LYS A 174 -8.43 15.85 -6.94
C LYS A 174 -7.47 16.98 -6.62
N VAL A 175 -6.77 16.88 -5.50
CA VAL A 175 -5.81 17.88 -5.01
C VAL A 175 -4.52 17.14 -4.62
N ARG A 176 -3.40 17.51 -5.26
CA ARG A 176 -2.06 16.98 -4.95
C ARG A 176 -1.97 15.43 -4.93
N GLY A 177 -2.67 14.77 -5.85
CA GLY A 177 -2.72 13.30 -5.95
C GLY A 177 -3.73 12.61 -5.02
N PHE A 178 -4.34 13.36 -4.08
CA PHE A 178 -5.38 12.85 -3.19
C PHE A 178 -6.77 13.06 -3.78
N ARG A 179 -7.63 12.06 -3.62
CA ARG A 179 -9.06 12.14 -3.91
C ARG A 179 -9.76 12.60 -2.62
N ILE A 180 -10.24 13.84 -2.60
CA ILE A 180 -10.76 14.50 -1.41
C ILE A 180 -12.27 14.70 -1.54
N GLU A 181 -12.99 14.26 -0.52
CA GLU A 181 -14.41 14.51 -0.33
C GLU A 181 -14.59 15.88 0.33
N THR A 182 -14.94 16.91 -0.45
CA THR A 182 -15.05 18.29 0.09
C THR A 182 -16.14 18.43 1.15
N GLY A 183 -17.19 17.59 1.09
CA GLY A 183 -18.29 17.58 2.05
C GLY A 183 -17.85 17.26 3.49
N GLU A 184 -16.83 16.41 3.69
CA GLU A 184 -16.29 16.10 5.03
C GLU A 184 -15.71 17.35 5.70
N ILE A 185 -15.02 18.17 4.91
CA ILE A 185 -14.41 19.43 5.36
C ILE A 185 -15.49 20.48 5.61
N GLU A 186 -16.50 20.58 4.74
CA GLU A 186 -17.64 21.50 4.87
C GLU A 186 -18.42 21.22 6.18
N VAL A 187 -18.77 19.96 6.44
CA VAL A 187 -19.47 19.54 7.66
C VAL A 187 -18.66 19.90 8.89
N ARG A 188 -17.35 19.64 8.88
CA ARG A 188 -16.50 19.97 10.01
C ARG A 188 -16.43 21.48 10.23
N LEU A 189 -16.25 22.28 9.18
CA LEU A 189 -16.26 23.74 9.31
C LEU A 189 -17.56 24.27 9.91
N VAL A 190 -18.71 23.76 9.48
CA VAL A 190 -20.02 24.15 10.01
C VAL A 190 -20.21 23.78 11.48
N SER A 191 -19.50 22.75 11.99
CA SER A 191 -19.52 22.41 13.42
C SER A 191 -18.79 23.42 14.32
N HIS A 192 -18.01 24.35 13.76
CA HIS A 192 -17.34 25.38 14.54
C HIS A 192 -18.32 26.52 14.92
N PRO A 193 -18.39 26.97 16.19
CA PRO A 193 -19.37 27.97 16.63
C PRO A 193 -19.34 29.32 15.90
N SER A 194 -18.21 29.66 15.26
CA SER A 194 -18.07 30.90 14.48
C SER A 194 -18.55 30.78 13.03
N VAL A 195 -18.99 29.60 12.58
CA VAL A 195 -19.37 29.32 11.18
C VAL A 195 -20.86 29.00 11.10
N LYS A 196 -21.58 29.71 10.23
CA LYS A 196 -22.99 29.45 9.91
C LYS A 196 -23.17 28.49 8.76
N GLN A 197 -22.37 28.67 7.70
CA GLN A 197 -22.37 27.85 6.49
C GLN A 197 -20.93 27.81 5.94
N ALA A 198 -20.54 26.70 5.33
CA ALA A 198 -19.26 26.61 4.64
C ALA A 198 -19.41 25.82 3.35
N VAL A 199 -18.62 26.18 2.33
CA VAL A 199 -18.49 25.43 1.08
C VAL A 199 -17.02 25.34 0.73
N VAL A 200 -16.56 24.14 0.38
CA VAL A 200 -15.16 23.87 0.05
C VAL A 200 -15.07 23.51 -1.42
N VAL A 201 -14.14 24.13 -2.13
CA VAL A 201 -13.89 23.86 -3.55
C VAL A 201 -12.40 23.67 -3.78
N ALA A 202 -12.05 22.88 -4.79
CA ALA A 202 -10.71 22.95 -5.35
C ALA A 202 -10.61 24.18 -6.24
N TRP A 203 -9.62 25.02 -5.96
CA TRP A 203 -9.25 26.14 -6.79
C TRP A 203 -7.85 25.89 -7.37
N LYS A 204 -7.67 26.26 -8.63
CA LYS A 204 -6.43 26.07 -9.35
C LYS A 204 -6.14 27.33 -10.17
N GLU A 205 -4.95 27.89 -10.00
CA GLU A 205 -4.45 28.94 -10.87
C GLU A 205 -3.82 28.33 -12.13
N LYS A 206 -3.68 29.13 -13.20
CA LYS A 206 -3.26 28.66 -14.54
C LYS A 206 -1.93 27.87 -14.54
N SER A 207 -1.08 28.01 -13.53
CA SER A 207 0.22 27.33 -13.38
C SER A 207 0.39 26.46 -12.11
N SER A 208 -0.47 26.57 -11.09
CA SER A 208 -0.27 25.90 -9.78
C SER A 208 -0.92 24.52 -9.67
N ASP A 209 -0.52 23.73 -8.67
CA ASP A 209 -1.32 22.59 -8.22
C ASP A 209 -2.66 23.05 -7.63
N ALA A 210 -3.69 22.21 -7.76
CA ALA A 210 -4.99 22.49 -7.17
C ALA A 210 -4.84 22.59 -5.65
N SER A 211 -5.54 23.55 -5.05
CA SER A 211 -5.57 23.83 -3.61
C SER A 211 -7.01 23.89 -3.13
N LEU A 212 -7.24 23.60 -1.85
CA LEU A 212 -8.56 23.64 -1.25
C LEU A 212 -8.86 25.06 -0.73
N VAL A 213 -10.00 25.62 -1.14
CA VAL A 213 -10.54 26.91 -0.68
C VAL A 213 -11.83 26.66 0.09
N ALA A 214 -11.89 27.13 1.32
CA ALA A 214 -13.10 27.13 2.13
C ALA A 214 -13.74 28.52 2.11
N TYR A 215 -14.96 28.62 1.59
CA TYR A 215 -15.80 29.81 1.72
C TYR A 215 -16.65 29.68 2.96
N VAL A 216 -16.54 30.65 3.87
CA VAL A 216 -17.12 30.60 5.21
C VAL A 216 -18.09 31.77 5.38
N VAL A 217 -19.33 31.46 5.75
CA VAL A 217 -20.30 32.44 6.22
C VAL A 217 -20.24 32.50 7.75
N PRO A 218 -19.90 33.63 8.38
CA PRO A 218 -19.80 33.72 9.84
C PRO A 218 -21.14 33.51 10.56
N ALA A 219 -21.08 33.01 11.80
CA ALA A 219 -22.23 32.91 12.70
C ALA A 219 -22.79 34.30 13.07
N SER A 220 -24.10 34.38 13.32
CA SER A 220 -24.82 35.64 13.54
C SER A 220 -24.24 36.43 14.71
N GLY A 221 -23.78 37.66 14.45
CA GLY A 221 -23.16 38.56 15.43
C GLY A 221 -21.65 38.75 15.27
N ALA A 222 -20.97 37.89 14.51
CA ALA A 222 -19.56 38.05 14.13
C ALA A 222 -19.45 38.69 12.74
N LYS A 223 -18.48 39.61 12.56
CA LYS A 223 -18.20 40.24 11.26
C LYS A 223 -17.45 39.29 10.30
N GLU A 224 -16.58 38.45 10.84
CA GLU A 224 -15.73 37.48 10.14
C GLU A 224 -15.46 36.28 11.04
N ALA A 225 -15.26 35.10 10.47
CA ALA A 225 -14.75 33.94 11.18
C ALA A 225 -13.20 33.97 11.16
N ASP A 226 -12.59 33.61 12.30
CA ASP A 226 -11.14 33.57 12.43
C ASP A 226 -10.54 32.37 11.70
N THR A 227 -9.95 32.60 10.53
CA THR A 227 -9.43 31.56 9.64
C THR A 227 -8.31 30.74 10.26
N HIS A 228 -7.48 31.34 11.14
CA HIS A 228 -6.44 30.61 11.88
C HIS A 228 -7.08 29.65 12.89
N GLN A 229 -8.09 30.10 13.64
CA GLN A 229 -8.83 29.22 14.56
C GLN A 229 -9.55 28.10 13.81
N LEU A 230 -10.15 28.39 12.65
CA LEU A 230 -10.78 27.37 11.81
C LEU A 230 -9.78 26.34 11.28
N ARG A 231 -8.60 26.78 10.86
CA ARG A 231 -7.52 25.88 10.41
C ARG A 231 -7.06 24.95 11.53
N GLU A 232 -6.77 25.51 12.71
CA GLU A 232 -6.36 24.73 13.88
C GLU A 232 -7.48 23.78 14.35
N PHE A 233 -8.72 24.23 14.31
CA PHE A 233 -9.89 23.39 14.60
C PHE A 233 -10.02 22.21 13.62
N LEU A 234 -9.81 22.43 12.33
CA LEU A 234 -9.81 21.33 11.35
C LEU A 234 -8.65 20.35 11.59
N ARG A 235 -7.44 20.86 11.87
CA ARG A 235 -6.25 20.03 12.17
C ARG A 235 -6.40 19.10 13.36
N GLN A 236 -7.26 19.44 14.32
CA GLN A 236 -7.57 18.58 15.45
C GLN A 236 -8.32 17.29 15.05
N SER A 237 -8.89 17.25 13.84
CA SER A 237 -9.86 16.22 13.45
C SER A 237 -9.70 15.67 12.03
N LEU A 238 -9.00 16.37 11.14
CA LEU A 238 -8.78 15.99 9.75
C LEU A 238 -7.28 15.80 9.46
N PRO A 239 -6.90 14.88 8.56
CA PRO A 239 -5.54 14.81 8.04
C PRO A 239 -5.11 16.12 7.38
N GLU A 240 -3.82 16.47 7.45
CA GLU A 240 -3.30 17.76 6.94
C GLU A 240 -3.63 18.01 5.47
N TYR A 241 -3.65 16.97 4.62
CA TYR A 241 -3.97 17.12 3.19
C TYR A 241 -5.44 17.48 2.91
N MET A 242 -6.34 17.33 3.89
CA MET A 242 -7.75 17.74 3.80
C MET A 242 -7.99 19.14 4.36
N VAL A 243 -7.03 19.75 5.06
CA VAL A 243 -7.19 21.09 5.63
C VAL A 243 -7.08 22.13 4.50
N PRO A 244 -8.10 22.97 4.27
CA PRO A 244 -8.08 24.00 3.23
C PRO A 244 -6.89 24.94 3.40
N SER A 245 -6.15 25.22 2.33
CA SER A 245 -5.04 26.18 2.39
C SER A 245 -5.53 27.63 2.38
N ILE A 246 -6.74 27.88 1.87
CA ILE A 246 -7.34 29.22 1.69
C ILE A 246 -8.71 29.25 2.38
N PHE A 247 -9.02 30.33 3.09
CA PHE A 247 -10.28 30.54 3.81
C PHE A 247 -10.86 31.93 3.53
N MET A 248 -11.94 31.99 2.74
CA MET A 248 -12.58 33.25 2.37
C MET A 248 -13.85 33.48 3.18
N ASN A 249 -13.89 34.56 3.96
CA ASN A 249 -15.13 35.01 4.60
C ASN A 249 -16.06 35.64 3.56
N ILE A 250 -17.33 35.20 3.51
CA ILE A 250 -18.37 35.73 2.61
C ILE A 250 -19.65 36.02 3.39
N GLU A 251 -20.41 37.02 2.96
CA GLU A 251 -21.66 37.40 3.64
C GLU A 251 -22.75 36.33 3.52
N SER A 252 -22.83 35.66 2.37
CA SER A 252 -23.78 34.59 2.08
C SER A 252 -23.29 33.71 0.94
N LEU A 253 -23.63 32.42 0.98
CA LEU A 253 -23.39 31.53 -0.15
C LEU A 253 -24.26 31.94 -1.35
N PRO A 254 -23.69 32.14 -2.55
CA PRO A 254 -24.48 32.37 -3.75
C PRO A 254 -25.33 31.13 -4.03
N LEU A 255 -26.60 31.34 -4.42
CA LEU A 255 -27.55 30.27 -4.70
C LEU A 255 -28.03 30.35 -6.15
N THR A 256 -28.23 29.18 -6.76
CA THR A 256 -28.93 29.00 -8.03
C THR A 256 -30.43 29.32 -7.86
N PRO A 257 -31.19 29.54 -8.95
CA PRO A 257 -32.64 29.69 -8.90
C PRO A 257 -33.39 28.53 -8.20
N ASN A 258 -32.77 27.36 -8.13
CA ASN A 258 -33.31 26.15 -7.47
C ASN A 258 -32.89 26.02 -5.99
N GLY A 259 -32.29 27.06 -5.40
CA GLY A 259 -31.92 27.08 -3.97
C GLY A 259 -30.67 26.27 -3.60
N LYS A 260 -29.92 25.74 -4.57
CA LYS A 260 -28.62 25.07 -4.35
C LYS A 260 -27.48 26.08 -4.42
N VAL A 261 -26.37 25.84 -3.72
CA VAL A 261 -25.15 26.67 -3.81
C VAL A 261 -24.65 26.76 -5.25
N ASP A 262 -24.54 27.98 -5.77
CA ASP A 262 -23.94 28.29 -7.06
C ASP A 262 -22.43 28.48 -6.90
N ARG A 263 -21.69 27.37 -6.95
CA ARG A 263 -20.23 27.35 -6.80
C ARG A 263 -19.50 28.13 -7.89
N LYS A 264 -20.11 28.36 -9.06
CA LYS A 264 -19.52 29.16 -10.14
C LYS A 264 -19.60 30.67 -9.88
N ALA A 265 -20.56 31.07 -9.05
CA ALA A 265 -20.72 32.44 -8.60
C ALA A 265 -19.94 32.74 -7.30
N LEU A 266 -19.19 31.77 -6.76
CA LEU A 266 -18.30 32.02 -5.62
C LEU A 266 -17.20 33.02 -6.02
N PRO A 267 -16.86 33.99 -5.16
CA PRO A 267 -15.80 34.95 -5.44
C PRO A 267 -14.49 34.21 -5.73
N GLN A 268 -13.84 34.49 -6.85
CA GLN A 268 -12.55 33.85 -7.12
C GLN A 268 -11.49 34.37 -6.12
N PRO A 269 -10.63 33.48 -5.60
CA PRO A 269 -9.42 33.91 -4.90
C PRO A 269 -8.58 34.75 -5.86
N THR A 270 -8.50 36.07 -5.64
CA THR A 270 -7.59 36.93 -6.40
C THR A 270 -6.17 36.63 -5.97
N GLN A 271 -5.22 36.58 -6.92
CA GLN A 271 -3.77 36.39 -6.71
C GLN A 271 -3.08 37.48 -5.87
N ALA A 272 -3.86 38.27 -5.12
CA ALA A 272 -3.39 39.21 -4.13
C ALA A 272 -4.09 38.91 -2.80
N ARG A 273 -3.42 38.11 -1.97
CA ARG A 273 -3.45 38.19 -0.49
C ARG A 273 -4.80 38.57 0.17
N PRO A 274 -5.89 37.79 0.06
CA PRO A 274 -7.11 38.12 0.79
C PRO A 274 -7.10 37.59 2.24
N ASP A 275 -6.33 36.52 2.53
CA ASP A 275 -6.51 35.69 3.74
C ASP A 275 -5.40 35.82 4.80
N LEU A 276 -4.35 36.59 4.53
CA LEU A 276 -3.37 36.92 5.56
C LEU A 276 -3.90 38.12 6.35
N ARG A 277 -4.40 37.87 7.57
CA ARG A 277 -4.82 38.92 8.54
C ARG A 277 -3.77 40.02 8.74
N LEU A 278 -2.51 39.71 8.44
CA LEU A 278 -1.39 40.63 8.56
C LEU A 278 -1.12 41.29 7.19
N PRO A 279 -1.05 42.64 7.13
CA PRO A 279 -0.66 43.32 5.91
C PRO A 279 0.70 42.79 5.45
N TYR A 280 0.88 42.64 4.14
CA TYR A 280 2.19 42.28 3.59
C TYR A 280 3.25 43.23 4.10
N VAL A 281 4.20 42.68 4.84
CA VAL A 281 5.41 43.38 5.24
C VAL A 281 6.53 42.83 4.38
N ALA A 282 7.06 43.68 3.51
CA ALA A 282 8.19 43.32 2.67
C ALA A 282 9.41 42.95 3.54
N PRO A 283 10.27 42.03 3.06
CA PRO A 283 11.56 41.76 3.69
C PRO A 283 12.34 43.04 4.00
N ARG A 284 12.72 43.22 5.27
CA ARG A 284 13.33 44.45 5.78
C ARG A 284 14.85 44.33 5.80
N THR A 285 15.36 43.13 6.04
CA THR A 285 16.79 42.84 6.09
C THR A 285 17.24 42.00 4.89
N PRO A 286 18.54 42.01 4.53
CA PRO A 286 19.08 41.14 3.50
C PRO A 286 18.77 39.65 3.75
N LEU A 287 18.86 39.22 5.01
CA LEU A 287 18.54 37.85 5.41
C LEU A 287 17.06 37.52 5.23
N GLU A 288 16.15 38.40 5.65
CA GLU A 288 14.71 38.20 5.42
C GLU A 288 14.39 38.09 3.92
N LYS A 289 15.06 38.89 3.07
CA LYS A 289 14.83 38.89 1.62
C LYS A 289 15.24 37.57 1.01
N GLU A 290 16.42 37.10 1.39
CA GLU A 290 16.96 35.83 0.96
C GLU A 290 16.13 34.63 1.44
N LEU A 291 15.62 34.68 2.67
CA LEU A 291 14.72 33.65 3.19
C LEU A 291 13.37 33.65 2.49
N ALA A 292 12.80 34.82 2.20
CA ALA A 292 11.57 34.94 1.41
C ALA A 292 11.76 34.35 -0.01
N GLU A 293 12.90 34.61 -0.66
CA GLU A 293 13.26 34.03 -1.96
C GLU A 293 13.35 32.49 -1.90
N ILE A 294 14.00 31.94 -0.87
CA ILE A 294 14.11 30.48 -0.70
C ILE A 294 12.74 29.87 -0.39
N CYS A 295 11.92 30.52 0.44
CA CYS A 295 10.55 30.07 0.71
C CYS A 295 9.72 30.05 -0.57
N ALA A 296 9.77 31.12 -1.36
CA ALA A 296 9.08 31.21 -2.66
C ALA A 296 9.53 30.08 -3.60
N GLN A 297 10.82 29.80 -3.68
CA GLN A 297 11.35 28.71 -4.51
C GLN A 297 10.91 27.32 -4.03
N VAL A 298 10.82 27.10 -2.72
CA VAL A 298 10.38 25.81 -2.16
C VAL A 298 8.87 25.61 -2.35
N LEU A 299 8.10 26.70 -2.29
CA LEU A 299 6.66 26.72 -2.49
C LEU A 299 6.25 26.85 -3.97
N ASP A 300 7.22 26.95 -4.88
CA ASP A 300 7.03 27.15 -6.31
C ASP A 300 6.16 28.38 -6.66
N LEU A 301 6.42 29.49 -5.97
CA LEU A 301 5.76 30.78 -6.20
C LEU A 301 6.49 31.56 -7.30
N GLU A 302 5.73 32.09 -8.27
CA GLU A 302 6.26 32.79 -9.45
C GLU A 302 6.97 34.12 -9.14
N ASP A 303 6.64 34.78 -8.02
CA ASP A 303 7.28 36.02 -7.57
C ASP A 303 7.93 35.85 -6.19
N ALA A 304 9.23 36.14 -6.10
CA ALA A 304 9.97 36.15 -4.84
C ALA A 304 9.45 37.19 -3.83
N ASN A 305 8.78 38.25 -4.30
CA ASN A 305 8.12 39.24 -3.46
C ASN A 305 6.74 38.81 -2.98
N ALA A 306 6.27 37.61 -3.36
CA ALA A 306 5.00 37.06 -2.89
C ALA A 306 5.03 36.72 -1.39
N VAL A 307 6.20 36.38 -0.83
CA VAL A 307 6.36 35.99 0.59
C VAL A 307 6.69 37.21 1.46
N GLY A 308 5.75 37.62 2.31
CA GLY A 308 5.94 38.61 3.36
C GLY A 308 6.66 38.03 4.59
N VAL A 309 7.28 38.90 5.39
CA VAL A 309 8.08 38.44 6.54
C VAL A 309 7.25 37.77 7.64
N HIS A 310 5.94 38.04 7.69
CA HIS A 310 5.01 37.45 8.65
C HIS A 310 4.09 36.40 8.03
N ASP A 311 4.29 36.07 6.76
CA ASP A 311 3.48 35.06 6.09
C ASP A 311 3.87 33.68 6.64
N ASN A 312 2.85 32.90 6.98
CA ASN A 312 3.04 31.55 7.48
C ASN A 312 3.30 30.60 6.30
N PHE A 313 4.41 29.89 6.34
CA PHE A 313 4.86 28.94 5.31
C PHE A 313 3.80 27.89 4.95
N PHE A 314 3.04 27.39 5.92
CA PHE A 314 1.99 26.40 5.69
C PHE A 314 0.71 27.03 5.10
N ASP A 315 0.41 28.28 5.45
CA ASP A 315 -0.69 29.04 4.84
C ASP A 315 -0.41 29.35 3.36
N LEU A 316 0.87 29.51 3.00
CA LEU A 316 1.32 29.69 1.62
C LEU A 316 1.39 28.36 0.82
N GLY A 317 0.87 27.26 1.37
CA GLY A 317 0.76 25.97 0.69
C GLY A 317 1.84 24.94 1.05
N GLY A 318 2.74 25.26 1.99
CA GLY A 318 3.77 24.37 2.51
C GLY A 318 3.21 23.17 3.28
N HIS A 319 3.95 22.05 3.30
CA HIS A 319 3.65 20.84 4.07
C HIS A 319 4.94 20.22 4.63
N SER A 320 4.88 19.14 5.41
CA SER A 320 6.04 18.57 6.12
C SER A 320 7.26 18.30 5.23
N LEU A 321 7.07 17.67 4.06
CA LEU A 321 8.15 17.44 3.09
C LEU A 321 8.75 18.74 2.52
N LEU A 322 7.91 19.73 2.16
CA LEU A 322 8.40 21.04 1.72
C LEU A 322 9.10 21.79 2.87
N GLY A 323 8.62 21.63 4.09
CA GLY A 323 9.24 22.20 5.29
C GLY A 323 10.62 21.60 5.56
N THR A 324 10.77 20.28 5.44
CA THR A 324 12.08 19.61 5.52
C THR A 324 13.02 20.09 4.42
N ARG A 325 12.53 20.24 3.18
CA ARG A 325 13.31 20.79 2.06
C ARG A 325 13.76 22.23 2.34
N LEU A 326 12.87 23.06 2.87
CA LEU A 326 13.18 24.44 3.26
C LEU A 326 14.29 24.45 4.32
N VAL A 327 14.09 23.78 5.46
CA VAL A 327 15.06 23.77 6.57
C VAL A 327 16.41 23.22 6.12
N PHE A 328 16.44 22.16 5.31
CA PHE A 328 17.69 21.60 4.79
C PHE A 328 18.43 22.60 3.89
N LYS A 329 17.73 23.26 2.95
CA LYS A 329 18.32 24.31 2.10
C LYS A 329 18.88 25.47 2.94
N LEU A 330 18.17 25.87 3.99
CA LEU A 330 18.62 26.94 4.88
C LEU A 330 19.89 26.53 5.64
N ARG A 331 19.95 25.31 6.17
CA ARG A 331 21.14 24.79 6.86
C ARG A 331 22.36 24.72 5.96
N GLU A 332 22.21 24.11 4.79
CA GLU A 332 23.29 24.00 3.81
C GLU A 332 23.85 25.38 3.45
N LYS A 333 22.96 26.34 3.20
CA LYS A 333 23.33 27.68 2.78
C LYS A 333 24.06 28.49 3.85
N TYR A 334 23.61 28.41 5.10
CA TYR A 334 24.19 29.18 6.21
C TYR A 334 25.22 28.39 7.03
N GLY A 335 25.55 27.16 6.63
CA GLY A 335 26.47 26.29 7.36
C GLY A 335 25.98 25.94 8.77
N LEU A 336 24.67 25.84 8.96
CA LEU A 336 24.05 25.60 10.26
C LEU A 336 23.92 24.10 10.52
N GLU A 337 24.18 23.70 11.76
CA GLU A 337 23.87 22.36 12.25
C GLU A 337 22.39 22.23 12.63
N SER A 338 21.89 20.99 12.76
CA SER A 338 20.51 20.73 13.18
C SER A 338 20.15 21.35 14.53
N ALA A 339 21.12 21.46 15.45
CA ALA A 339 20.92 22.13 16.75
C ALA A 339 20.69 23.65 16.63
N GLN A 340 21.17 24.28 15.55
CA GLN A 340 21.04 25.72 15.34
C GLN A 340 19.74 26.10 14.61
N LEU A 341 19.21 25.21 13.77
CA LEU A 341 17.94 25.39 13.07
C LEU A 341 17.20 24.05 12.97
N PRO A 342 16.58 23.53 14.04
CA PRO A 342 15.82 22.28 13.99
C PRO A 342 14.59 22.40 13.08
N LEU A 343 14.10 21.29 12.53
CA LEU A 343 12.90 21.23 11.70
C LEU A 343 11.68 21.74 12.48
N ARG A 344 11.63 21.46 13.79
CA ARG A 344 10.66 22.02 14.74
C ARG A 344 10.54 23.54 14.60
N ALA A 345 11.64 24.26 14.42
CA ALA A 345 11.64 25.72 14.42
C ALA A 345 10.71 26.28 13.32
N LEU A 346 10.61 25.58 12.18
CA LEU A 346 9.66 25.93 11.13
C LEU A 346 8.20 25.66 11.54
N PHE A 347 7.92 24.58 12.28
CA PHE A 347 6.56 24.26 12.73
C PHE A 347 6.07 25.21 13.82
N GLU A 348 6.94 25.62 14.74
CA GLU A 348 6.59 26.56 15.80
C GLU A 348 6.53 28.00 15.34
N GLN A 349 7.46 28.37 14.47
CA GLN A 349 7.64 29.74 14.04
C GLN A 349 7.70 29.81 12.51
N PRO A 350 6.57 29.53 11.82
CA PRO A 350 6.52 29.29 10.37
C PRO A 350 6.69 30.54 9.51
N THR A 351 7.32 31.61 10.01
CA THR A 351 7.44 32.89 9.29
C THR A 351 8.89 33.22 8.97
N VAL A 352 9.08 33.95 7.87
CA VAL A 352 10.41 34.42 7.44
C VAL A 352 11.08 35.29 8.49
N ALA A 353 10.35 36.18 9.19
CA ALA A 353 10.89 37.02 10.26
C ALA A 353 11.45 36.18 11.42
N ASN A 354 10.74 35.11 11.80
CA ASN A 354 11.16 34.27 12.89
C ASN A 354 12.36 33.39 12.50
N LEU A 355 12.33 32.81 11.29
CA LEU A 355 13.47 32.06 10.76
C LEU A 355 14.71 32.96 10.61
N ALA A 356 14.55 34.20 10.14
CA ALA A 356 15.62 35.19 10.05
C ALA A 356 16.24 35.44 11.42
N ARG A 357 15.42 35.65 12.45
CA ARG A 357 15.88 35.85 13.83
C ARG A 357 16.67 34.65 14.35
N ILE A 358 16.20 33.43 14.08
CA ILE A 358 16.88 32.20 14.51
C ILE A 358 18.25 32.06 13.83
N ILE A 359 18.29 32.26 12.51
CA ILE A 359 19.51 32.15 11.71
C ILE A 359 20.50 33.26 12.09
N ASP A 360 20.05 34.50 12.28
CA ASP A 360 20.91 35.63 12.62
C ASP A 360 21.59 35.42 13.99
N VAL A 361 20.86 34.93 14.99
CA VAL A 361 21.42 34.55 16.30
C VAL A 361 22.43 33.41 16.15
N ALA A 362 22.09 32.36 15.38
CA ALA A 362 22.96 31.21 15.19
C ALA A 362 24.27 31.55 14.44
N VAL A 363 24.21 32.45 13.47
CA VAL A 363 25.37 32.88 12.65
C VAL A 363 26.26 33.88 13.39
N LYS A 364 25.70 34.77 14.21
CA LYS A 364 26.47 35.81 14.95
C LYS A 364 27.12 35.30 16.23
N GLY A 365 26.67 34.17 16.78
CA GLY A 365 27.21 33.62 18.03
C GLY A 365 26.96 34.51 19.26
N GLU A 366 26.08 35.50 19.15
CA GLU A 366 25.72 36.43 20.22
C GLU A 366 24.36 36.05 20.81
N GLY A 367 24.38 35.38 21.97
CA GLY A 367 23.21 34.96 22.74
C GLY A 367 23.14 33.44 22.93
N GLU A 368 22.45 32.98 23.99
CA GLU A 368 22.00 31.59 24.07
C GLU A 368 21.18 31.30 22.81
N VAL A 369 21.67 30.40 21.96
CA VAL A 369 20.90 29.92 20.83
C VAL A 369 19.66 29.26 21.42
N ILE A 370 18.49 29.85 21.19
CA ILE A 370 17.19 29.47 21.79
C ILE A 370 16.83 27.99 21.51
N TYR A 371 17.53 27.37 20.55
CA TYR A 371 17.37 25.98 20.14
C TYR A 371 18.64 25.10 20.30
N ALA A 372 19.81 25.63 20.71
CA ALA A 372 21.07 24.84 20.67
C ALA A 372 21.32 23.90 21.86
N SER A 373 20.41 23.78 22.80
CA SER A 373 20.36 22.59 23.64
C SER A 373 19.76 21.45 22.81
N ARG A 374 20.63 20.58 22.27
CA ARG A 374 20.21 19.24 21.81
C ARG A 374 19.33 18.62 22.91
N GLY A 375 18.00 18.55 22.70
CA GLY A 375 17.04 18.04 23.68
C GLY A 375 15.73 18.84 23.86
N HIS A 376 15.64 20.10 23.39
CA HIS A 376 14.49 20.96 23.72
C HIS A 376 13.17 20.70 22.96
N PHE A 377 13.11 19.96 21.82
CA PHE A 377 11.82 19.55 21.22
C PHE A 377 10.91 18.84 22.21
N ILE A 378 11.55 17.84 22.80
CA ILE A 378 11.05 16.91 23.77
C ILE A 378 10.71 17.66 25.07
N GLU A 379 11.60 18.50 25.60
CA GLU A 379 11.39 19.18 26.89
C GLU A 379 10.32 20.29 26.86
N ASN A 380 10.26 21.16 25.83
CA ASN A 380 9.33 22.31 25.84
C ASN A 380 7.84 21.92 25.62
N GLY A 381 7.56 20.71 25.12
CA GLY A 381 6.22 20.16 24.98
C GLY A 381 5.81 19.21 26.12
N GLN A 382 6.73 18.95 27.04
CA GLN A 382 6.57 18.05 28.17
C GLN A 382 6.25 18.81 29.44
N LEU A 383 5.33 18.24 30.21
CA LEU A 383 5.09 18.68 31.57
C LEU A 383 6.15 18.10 32.51
N SER A 384 6.55 18.88 33.52
CA SER A 384 7.35 18.36 34.63
C SER A 384 6.55 17.32 35.42
N LEU A 385 7.24 16.46 36.17
CA LEU A 385 6.58 15.47 37.04
C LEU A 385 5.57 16.12 38.00
N GLU A 386 5.89 17.30 38.53
CA GLU A 386 4.99 18.08 39.39
C GLU A 386 3.70 18.47 38.64
N LYS A 387 3.81 19.06 37.44
CA LYS A 387 2.65 19.43 36.61
C LYS A 387 1.85 18.21 36.13
N LEU A 388 2.52 17.09 35.83
CA LEU A 388 1.84 15.85 35.50
C LEU A 388 1.01 15.33 36.68
N ASN A 389 1.54 15.43 37.89
CA ASN A 389 0.79 15.09 39.09
C ASN A 389 -0.40 16.03 39.34
N GLU A 390 -0.26 17.33 39.04
CA GLU A 390 -1.39 18.28 39.09
C GLU A 390 -2.52 17.93 38.12
N GLU A 391 -2.20 17.31 36.98
CA GLU A 391 -3.17 16.84 35.97
C GLU A 391 -3.92 15.56 36.39
N VAL A 392 -3.45 14.84 37.40
CA VAL A 392 -4.12 13.64 37.94
C VAL A 392 -5.29 14.08 38.84
N GLN A 393 -6.37 14.53 38.21
CA GLN A 393 -7.60 14.93 38.89
C GLN A 393 -8.77 14.10 38.40
N LEU A 394 -9.25 13.23 39.29
CA LEU A 394 -10.45 12.42 39.05
C LEU A 394 -11.65 13.06 39.77
N ASP A 395 -12.72 13.33 39.02
CA ASP A 395 -13.98 13.88 39.51
C ASP A 395 -14.44 13.12 40.77
N PRO A 396 -14.74 13.79 41.90
CA PRO A 396 -15.14 13.13 43.14
C PRO A 396 -16.37 12.22 43.01
N SER A 397 -17.23 12.46 42.02
CA SER A 397 -18.41 11.62 41.76
C SER A 397 -18.07 10.25 41.16
N ILE A 398 -16.85 10.07 40.65
CA ILE A 398 -16.37 8.80 40.11
C ILE A 398 -15.80 7.98 41.27
N THR A 399 -16.64 7.09 41.78
CA THR A 399 -16.38 6.18 42.89
C THR A 399 -17.37 5.03 42.83
N ALA A 400 -17.04 3.89 43.44
CA ALA A 400 -18.01 2.82 43.68
C ALA A 400 -19.19 3.27 44.55
N GLY A 401 -18.98 4.20 45.49
CA GLY A 401 -20.00 4.55 46.47
C GLY A 401 -20.49 3.30 47.21
N ASP A 402 -21.80 3.04 47.19
CA ASP A 402 -22.42 1.85 47.79
C ASP A 402 -22.49 0.64 46.83
N LEU A 403 -22.01 0.78 45.59
CA LEU A 403 -22.04 -0.31 44.61
C LEU A 403 -21.02 -1.38 44.95
N VAL A 404 -21.42 -2.64 44.80
CA VAL A 404 -20.55 -3.82 44.95
C VAL A 404 -20.32 -4.43 43.58
N TYR A 405 -19.07 -4.76 43.27
CA TYR A 405 -18.75 -5.40 42.01
C TYR A 405 -19.10 -6.89 42.09
N GLU A 406 -19.94 -7.34 41.16
CA GLU A 406 -20.27 -8.75 40.96
C GLU A 406 -19.59 -9.23 39.69
N HIS A 407 -18.73 -10.24 39.80
CA HIS A 407 -18.02 -10.77 38.65
C HIS A 407 -18.97 -11.49 37.69
N VAL A 408 -18.88 -11.13 36.40
CA VAL A 408 -19.67 -11.72 35.32
C VAL A 408 -18.81 -12.75 34.57
N ASN A 409 -19.11 -14.03 34.74
CA ASN A 409 -18.34 -15.13 34.13
C ASN A 409 -18.45 -15.17 32.59
N ASP A 410 -19.60 -14.81 32.03
CA ASP A 410 -19.85 -14.75 30.58
C ASP A 410 -20.51 -13.40 30.27
N PRO A 411 -19.72 -12.34 29.98
CA PRO A 411 -20.26 -11.02 29.72
C PRO A 411 -21.13 -11.05 28.45
N LYS A 412 -22.29 -10.39 28.49
CA LYS A 412 -23.18 -10.30 27.33
C LYS A 412 -22.90 -9.06 26.51
N HIS A 413 -22.47 -7.98 27.16
CA HIS A 413 -22.19 -6.71 26.52
C HIS A 413 -20.83 -6.17 26.91
N ILE A 414 -19.95 -6.01 25.91
CA ILE A 414 -18.60 -5.49 26.07
C ILE A 414 -18.54 -4.11 25.43
N LEU A 415 -17.96 -3.11 26.11
CA LEU A 415 -17.59 -1.85 25.46
C LEU A 415 -16.12 -1.88 25.05
N LEU A 416 -15.83 -1.69 23.77
CA LEU A 416 -14.48 -1.52 23.23
C LEU A 416 -14.32 -0.10 22.69
N THR A 417 -13.35 0.63 23.24
CA THR A 417 -12.91 1.91 22.66
C THR A 417 -11.71 1.69 21.75
N GLY A 418 -11.58 2.49 20.68
CA GLY A 418 -10.43 2.41 19.78
C GLY A 418 -10.43 1.20 18.84
N ALA A 419 -11.61 0.62 18.55
CA ALA A 419 -11.76 -0.55 17.66
C ALA A 419 -11.31 -0.30 16.21
N THR A 420 -11.23 0.97 15.79
CA THR A 420 -10.74 1.37 14.46
C THR A 420 -9.22 1.56 14.40
N GLY A 421 -8.51 1.37 15.53
CA GLY A 421 -7.04 1.41 15.58
C GLY A 421 -6.43 0.04 15.29
N PHE A 422 -5.09 -0.02 15.20
CA PHE A 422 -4.37 -1.26 14.89
C PHE A 422 -4.56 -2.34 15.95
N VAL A 423 -4.14 -2.11 17.20
CA VAL A 423 -4.37 -3.05 18.32
C VAL A 423 -5.87 -3.32 18.53
N GLY A 424 -6.70 -2.29 18.33
CA GLY A 424 -8.15 -2.40 18.47
C GLY A 424 -8.80 -3.35 17.48
N ALA A 425 -8.27 -3.49 16.26
CA ALA A 425 -8.77 -4.45 15.26
C ALA A 425 -8.57 -5.90 15.74
N PHE A 426 -7.37 -6.22 16.23
CA PHE A 426 -7.04 -7.55 16.75
C PHE A 426 -7.77 -7.82 18.07
N LEU A 427 -7.89 -6.82 18.94
CA LEU A 427 -8.66 -6.95 20.18
C LEU A 427 -10.16 -7.18 19.91
N LEU A 428 -10.75 -6.47 18.93
CA LEU A 428 -12.12 -6.72 18.49
C LEU A 428 -12.26 -8.16 17.96
N HIS A 429 -11.34 -8.59 17.09
CA HIS A 429 -11.34 -9.95 16.56
C HIS A 429 -11.26 -11.02 17.67
N ASP A 430 -10.35 -10.86 18.63
CA ASP A 430 -10.18 -11.82 19.74
C ASP A 430 -11.38 -11.81 20.70
N LEU A 431 -11.96 -10.64 20.99
CA LEU A 431 -13.19 -10.56 21.78
C LEU A 431 -14.35 -11.27 21.09
N LEU A 432 -14.50 -11.10 19.78
CA LEU A 432 -15.52 -11.80 19.01
C LEU A 432 -15.24 -13.31 18.96
N THR A 433 -14.02 -13.75 18.72
CA THR A 433 -13.74 -15.20 18.58
C THR A 433 -13.76 -15.94 19.91
N GLN A 434 -13.41 -15.28 21.02
CA GLN A 434 -13.22 -15.93 22.31
C GLN A 434 -14.33 -15.66 23.34
N THR A 435 -15.35 -14.88 22.99
CA THR A 435 -16.52 -14.62 23.83
C THR A 435 -17.80 -14.75 23.01
N SER A 436 -18.94 -14.92 23.69
CA SER A 436 -20.27 -14.91 23.07
C SER A 436 -20.89 -13.51 23.01
N ALA A 437 -20.23 -12.50 23.58
CA ALA A 437 -20.76 -11.17 23.83
C ALA A 437 -21.03 -10.36 22.56
N ASP A 438 -21.98 -9.43 22.66
CA ASP A 438 -22.09 -8.28 21.78
C ASP A 438 -21.00 -7.26 22.14
N VAL A 439 -20.23 -6.82 21.15
CA VAL A 439 -19.15 -5.85 21.31
C VAL A 439 -19.60 -4.48 20.82
N HIS A 440 -19.87 -3.59 21.76
CA HIS A 440 -20.17 -2.19 21.54
C HIS A 440 -18.89 -1.42 21.23
N CYS A 441 -18.73 -0.93 20.00
CA CYS A 441 -17.53 -0.23 19.57
C CYS A 441 -17.78 1.28 19.56
N LEU A 442 -17.08 2.04 20.42
CA LEU A 442 -17.11 3.50 20.36
C LEU A 442 -16.29 3.98 19.16
N LEU A 443 -16.91 4.74 18.25
CA LEU A 443 -16.24 5.32 17.09
C LEU A 443 -16.93 6.58 16.57
N ARG A 444 -16.16 7.41 15.84
CA ARG A 444 -16.68 8.55 15.09
C ARG A 444 -17.16 8.08 13.71
N ALA A 445 -18.41 8.38 13.37
CA ALA A 445 -18.97 8.26 12.04
C ALA A 445 -20.25 9.12 11.94
N ASP A 446 -20.66 9.48 10.73
CA ASP A 446 -21.86 10.30 10.51
C ASP A 446 -23.15 9.54 10.85
N ASP A 447 -23.15 8.23 10.62
CA ASP A 447 -24.24 7.33 10.95
C ASP A 447 -23.73 5.91 11.32
N LEU A 448 -24.65 5.07 11.80
CA LEU A 448 -24.34 3.72 12.27
C LEU A 448 -23.83 2.82 11.15
N GLU A 449 -24.35 2.98 9.93
CA GLU A 449 -23.98 2.16 8.78
C GLU A 449 -22.54 2.44 8.35
N MET A 450 -22.17 3.73 8.23
CA MET A 450 -20.79 4.16 8.01
C MET A 450 -19.88 3.68 9.14
N GLY A 451 -20.37 3.68 10.38
CA GLY A 451 -19.66 3.12 11.52
C GLY A 451 -19.32 1.63 11.35
N VAL A 452 -20.31 0.80 10.98
CA VAL A 452 -20.07 -0.63 10.68
C VAL A 452 -19.11 -0.79 9.51
N GLN A 453 -19.29 -0.03 8.43
CA GLN A 453 -18.41 -0.12 7.27
C GLN A 453 -16.97 0.27 7.59
N ARG A 454 -16.76 1.24 8.49
CA ARG A 454 -15.43 1.63 8.97
C ARG A 454 -14.77 0.51 9.75
N LEU A 455 -15.49 -0.15 10.66
CA LEU A 455 -14.99 -1.30 11.43
C LEU A 455 -14.70 -2.50 10.52
N LYS A 456 -15.63 -2.81 9.59
CA LYS A 456 -15.47 -3.86 8.58
C LYS A 456 -14.26 -3.61 7.69
N ARG A 457 -14.06 -2.38 7.22
CA ARG A 457 -12.89 -2.00 6.41
C ARG A 457 -11.59 -2.21 7.20
N ASN A 458 -11.55 -1.74 8.45
CA ASN A 458 -10.38 -1.90 9.32
C ASN A 458 -10.03 -3.37 9.55
N LEU A 459 -11.00 -4.22 9.86
CA LEU A 459 -10.77 -5.67 10.02
C LEU A 459 -10.32 -6.33 8.71
N ASN A 460 -10.91 -5.96 7.57
CA ASN A 460 -10.52 -6.48 6.26
C ASN A 460 -9.09 -6.10 5.87
N THR A 461 -8.63 -4.89 6.22
CA THR A 461 -7.22 -4.46 6.00
C THR A 461 -6.22 -5.46 6.58
N TYR A 462 -6.57 -6.12 7.69
CA TYR A 462 -5.72 -7.10 8.36
C TYR A 462 -6.19 -8.54 8.17
N LEU A 463 -7.13 -8.80 7.26
CA LEU A 463 -7.74 -10.10 6.98
C LEU A 463 -8.42 -10.75 8.20
N LEU A 464 -8.98 -9.92 9.10
CA LEU A 464 -9.63 -10.34 10.35
C LEU A 464 -11.16 -10.43 10.26
N TRP A 465 -11.77 -10.01 9.14
CA TRP A 465 -13.23 -10.00 9.01
C TRP A 465 -13.79 -11.39 8.77
N ASN A 466 -14.90 -11.70 9.46
CA ASN A 466 -15.74 -12.85 9.21
C ASN A 466 -17.20 -12.38 9.24
N ASP A 467 -18.02 -12.80 8.28
CA ASP A 467 -19.42 -12.34 8.20
C ASP A 467 -20.25 -12.72 9.43
N SER A 468 -19.88 -13.79 10.16
CA SER A 468 -20.52 -14.15 11.44
C SER A 468 -20.32 -13.11 12.55
N PHE A 469 -19.37 -12.18 12.40
CA PHE A 469 -19.15 -11.12 13.38
C PHE A 469 -20.14 -9.96 13.25
N ALA A 470 -20.77 -9.78 12.08
CA ALA A 470 -21.58 -8.61 11.76
C ALA A 470 -22.71 -8.38 12.78
N GLU A 471 -23.39 -9.44 13.20
CA GLU A 471 -24.51 -9.34 14.13
C GLU A 471 -24.11 -8.91 15.54
N ARG A 472 -22.88 -9.22 15.98
CA ARG A 472 -22.40 -8.94 17.34
C ARG A 472 -21.61 -7.65 17.47
N ILE A 473 -21.20 -7.03 16.36
CA ILE A 473 -20.57 -5.71 16.39
C ILE A 473 -21.66 -4.65 16.49
N LYS A 474 -21.69 -3.92 17.62
CA LYS A 474 -22.65 -2.84 17.86
C LYS A 474 -21.94 -1.48 17.78
N PRO A 475 -22.03 -0.73 16.67
CA PRO A 475 -21.41 0.59 16.60
C PRO A 475 -22.08 1.56 17.60
N VAL A 476 -21.26 2.32 18.31
CA VAL A 476 -21.67 3.40 19.21
C VAL A 476 -21.04 4.69 18.69
N LEU A 477 -21.86 5.56 18.10
CA LEU A 477 -21.39 6.84 17.55
C LEU A 477 -21.08 7.79 18.69
N GLY A 478 -19.82 8.17 18.82
CA GLY A 478 -19.34 9.09 19.84
C GLY A 478 -17.88 9.44 19.63
N ASP A 479 -17.36 10.31 20.48
CA ASP A 479 -15.96 10.72 20.45
C ASP A 479 -15.36 10.61 21.85
N LEU A 480 -14.25 9.88 21.92
CA LEU A 480 -13.49 9.71 23.15
C LEU A 480 -12.98 11.05 23.72
N GLY A 481 -12.78 12.06 22.86
CA GLY A 481 -12.32 13.39 23.28
C GLY A 481 -13.39 14.29 23.92
N GLU A 482 -14.65 13.87 23.91
CA GLU A 482 -15.79 14.68 24.34
C GLU A 482 -16.35 14.21 25.69
N THR A 483 -17.02 15.12 26.39
CA THR A 483 -17.74 14.78 27.65
C THR A 483 -18.77 13.68 27.41
N GLN A 484 -18.94 12.76 28.37
CA GLN A 484 -19.79 11.58 28.22
C GLN A 484 -19.53 10.78 26.92
N LEU A 485 -18.27 10.79 26.45
CA LEU A 485 -17.86 10.11 25.21
C LEU A 485 -18.58 10.65 23.95
N GLY A 486 -19.08 11.90 24.00
CA GLY A 486 -19.85 12.50 22.92
C GLY A 486 -21.24 11.89 22.73
N LEU A 487 -21.75 11.18 23.74
CA LEU A 487 -23.04 10.51 23.70
C LEU A 487 -24.14 11.39 24.30
N ALA A 488 -25.36 11.27 23.77
CA ALA A 488 -26.54 11.83 24.45
C ALA A 488 -26.75 11.13 25.81
N ASP A 489 -27.26 11.86 26.81
CA ASP A 489 -27.49 11.36 28.17
C ASP A 489 -28.24 10.01 28.19
N GLU A 490 -29.27 9.88 27.37
CA GLU A 490 -30.08 8.66 27.26
C GLU A 490 -29.25 7.46 26.77
N VAL A 491 -28.32 7.67 25.84
CA VAL A 491 -27.43 6.64 25.32
C VAL A 491 -26.36 6.29 26.35
N PHE A 492 -25.79 7.29 27.02
CA PHE A 492 -24.82 7.08 28.08
C PHE A 492 -25.39 6.27 29.24
N GLU A 493 -26.60 6.61 29.73
CA GLU A 493 -27.29 5.87 30.78
C GLU A 493 -27.68 4.45 30.34
N ARG A 494 -28.11 4.28 29.09
CA ARG A 494 -28.38 2.94 28.53
C ARG A 494 -27.12 2.07 28.54
N LEU A 495 -25.98 2.58 28.08
CA LEU A 495 -24.71 1.86 28.15
C LEU A 495 -24.27 1.61 29.59
N ALA A 496 -24.51 2.55 30.50
CA ALA A 496 -24.21 2.38 31.92
C ALA A 496 -24.99 1.20 32.54
N HIS A 497 -26.20 0.93 32.05
CA HIS A 497 -27.02 -0.20 32.47
C HIS A 497 -26.62 -1.51 31.76
N GLU A 498 -26.40 -1.47 30.45
CA GLU A 498 -26.18 -2.66 29.60
C GLU A 498 -24.77 -3.24 29.73
N ILE A 499 -23.72 -2.42 29.64
CA ILE A 499 -22.32 -2.88 29.52
C ILE A 499 -21.86 -3.62 30.77
N ASP A 500 -21.29 -4.81 30.60
CA ASP A 500 -20.79 -5.66 31.69
C ASP A 500 -19.29 -5.43 31.94
N VAL A 501 -18.50 -5.19 30.89
CA VAL A 501 -17.04 -5.01 30.95
C VAL A 501 -16.56 -4.00 29.91
N ILE A 502 -15.51 -3.26 30.24
CA ILE A 502 -14.95 -2.22 29.37
C ILE A 502 -13.50 -2.55 29.01
N TYR A 503 -13.18 -2.58 27.71
CA TYR A 503 -11.82 -2.59 27.19
C TYR A 503 -11.48 -1.20 26.66
N HIS A 504 -10.69 -0.47 27.45
CA HIS A 504 -10.29 0.89 27.11
C HIS A 504 -8.95 0.90 26.37
N ASN A 505 -9.01 0.70 25.04
CA ASN A 505 -7.86 0.76 24.13
C ASN A 505 -7.75 2.08 23.36
N GLY A 506 -8.83 2.86 23.26
CA GLY A 506 -8.86 4.11 22.50
C GLY A 506 -7.82 5.12 22.99
N ALA A 507 -7.01 5.64 22.06
CA ALA A 507 -6.04 6.71 22.31
C ALA A 507 -5.70 7.43 21.00
N MET A 508 -5.35 8.71 21.10
CA MET A 508 -4.63 9.46 20.08
C MET A 508 -3.14 9.17 20.22
N VAL A 509 -2.56 8.45 19.25
CA VAL A 509 -1.16 8.03 19.24
C VAL A 509 -0.37 8.87 18.25
N ASN A 510 0.40 9.83 18.76
CA ASN A 510 1.33 10.64 17.96
C ASN A 510 2.53 11.01 18.84
N PHE A 511 3.74 10.58 18.46
CA PHE A 511 4.95 10.77 19.28
C PHE A 511 5.58 12.16 19.14
N VAL A 512 5.09 12.97 18.19
CA VAL A 512 5.60 14.31 17.89
C VAL A 512 4.76 15.37 18.61
N TYR A 513 3.49 15.08 18.91
CA TYR A 513 2.58 16.07 19.47
C TYR A 513 2.83 16.33 20.95
N PRO A 514 2.63 17.58 21.42
CA PRO A 514 2.78 17.94 22.83
C PRO A 514 1.62 17.38 23.67
N TYR A 515 1.82 17.29 25.00
CA TYR A 515 0.85 16.71 25.94
C TYR A 515 -0.59 17.24 25.76
N HIS A 516 -0.75 18.57 25.64
CA HIS A 516 -2.07 19.19 25.57
C HIS A 516 -2.89 18.76 24.35
N ALA A 517 -2.25 18.38 23.23
CA ALA A 517 -2.94 17.86 22.06
C ALA A 517 -3.53 16.47 22.28
N HIS A 518 -2.95 15.68 23.19
CA HIS A 518 -3.45 14.34 23.55
C HIS A 518 -4.49 14.36 24.67
N LYS A 519 -4.52 15.43 25.47
CA LYS A 519 -5.25 15.49 26.74
C LYS A 519 -6.72 15.13 26.62
N SER A 520 -7.43 15.66 25.62
CA SER A 520 -8.86 15.40 25.43
C SER A 520 -9.15 13.91 25.27
N SER A 521 -8.51 13.25 24.30
CA SER A 521 -8.76 11.84 24.01
C SER A 521 -8.17 10.89 25.06
N ASN A 522 -6.93 11.15 25.50
CA ASN A 522 -6.18 10.17 26.29
C ASN A 522 -6.40 10.31 27.79
N VAL A 523 -6.70 11.52 28.29
CA VAL A 523 -6.87 11.79 29.73
C VAL A 523 -8.35 11.98 30.05
N LEU A 524 -9.01 12.96 29.42
CA LEU A 524 -10.43 13.22 29.66
C LEU A 524 -11.33 12.09 29.12
N GLY A 525 -10.96 11.45 28.02
CA GLY A 525 -11.65 10.25 27.55
C GLY A 525 -11.59 9.09 28.56
N THR A 526 -10.42 8.85 29.17
CA THR A 526 -10.30 7.85 30.26
C THR A 526 -11.16 8.24 31.46
N HIS A 527 -11.22 9.53 31.77
CA HIS A 527 -12.07 10.05 32.83
C HIS A 527 -13.55 9.71 32.61
N GLU A 528 -14.06 9.91 31.39
CA GLU A 528 -15.46 9.60 31.04
C GLU A 528 -15.73 8.09 30.94
N VAL A 529 -14.74 7.28 30.55
CA VAL A 529 -14.83 5.82 30.64
C VAL A 529 -14.97 5.35 32.10
N LEU A 530 -14.20 5.93 33.03
CA LEU A 530 -14.30 5.61 34.46
C LEU A 530 -15.64 6.08 35.06
N ARG A 531 -16.18 7.19 34.56
CA ARG A 531 -17.53 7.64 34.89
C ARG A 531 -18.58 6.61 34.46
N LEU A 532 -18.50 6.10 33.24
CA LEU A 532 -19.39 5.03 32.77
C LEU A 532 -19.21 3.74 33.59
N ALA A 533 -17.98 3.40 33.96
CA ALA A 533 -17.63 2.21 34.74
C ALA A 533 -18.22 2.20 36.15
N SER A 534 -18.45 3.36 36.74
CA SER A 534 -19.03 3.53 38.08
C SER A 534 -20.52 3.91 38.08
N ARG A 535 -21.09 4.19 36.90
CA ARG A 535 -22.50 4.57 36.77
C ARG A 535 -23.42 3.34 36.77
N ILE A 536 -24.47 3.36 37.60
CA ILE A 536 -25.50 2.32 37.79
C ILE A 536 -24.98 0.98 38.36
N LYS A 537 -23.98 0.37 37.72
CA LYS A 537 -23.32 -0.87 38.16
C LYS A 537 -21.82 -0.78 37.91
N LEU A 538 -21.02 -1.41 38.77
CA LEU A 538 -19.57 -1.46 38.61
C LEU A 538 -19.19 -2.35 37.43
N LYS A 539 -18.31 -1.85 36.57
CA LYS A 539 -17.79 -2.55 35.39
C LYS A 539 -16.27 -2.62 35.50
N PRO A 540 -15.64 -3.79 35.33
CA PRO A 540 -14.20 -3.88 35.30
C PRO A 540 -13.65 -3.15 34.07
N VAL A 541 -12.62 -2.34 34.28
CA VAL A 541 -11.95 -1.57 33.23
C VAL A 541 -10.60 -2.20 32.90
N HIS A 542 -10.53 -2.85 31.73
CA HIS A 542 -9.30 -3.35 31.14
C HIS A 542 -8.64 -2.23 30.34
N PHE A 543 -7.69 -1.53 30.98
CA PHE A 543 -7.04 -0.35 30.43
C PHE A 543 -5.76 -0.71 29.67
N VAL A 544 -5.70 -0.35 28.38
CA VAL A 544 -4.49 -0.49 27.57
C VAL A 544 -3.65 0.79 27.69
N SER A 545 -2.53 0.68 28.40
CA SER A 545 -1.49 1.69 28.62
C SER A 545 -0.33 1.49 27.63
N THR A 546 0.90 1.83 27.99
CA THR A 546 2.11 1.59 27.17
C THR A 546 3.37 1.52 28.05
N LEU A 547 4.37 0.73 27.67
CA LEU A 547 5.67 0.73 28.37
C LEU A 547 6.43 2.06 28.23
N SER A 548 6.09 2.90 27.24
CA SER A 548 6.70 4.22 27.09
C SER A 548 6.45 5.16 28.28
N ILE A 549 5.46 4.89 29.14
CA ILE A 549 5.27 5.67 30.38
C ILE A 549 6.37 5.43 31.42
N LEU A 550 7.17 4.37 31.23
CA LEU A 550 8.23 3.96 32.14
C LEU A 550 9.62 4.43 31.65
N TYR A 551 9.64 5.33 30.67
CA TYR A 551 10.86 5.83 30.07
C TYR A 551 10.91 7.36 30.14
N SER A 552 11.90 7.91 30.86
CA SER A 552 12.08 9.36 31.06
C SER A 552 12.94 10.04 29.98
N GLY A 553 13.55 9.28 29.07
CA GLY A 553 14.50 9.82 28.09
C GLY A 553 15.96 9.81 28.54
N ASP A 554 16.25 9.33 29.75
CA ASP A 554 17.61 9.22 30.29
C ASP A 554 18.33 7.94 29.84
N VAL A 555 19.65 7.89 30.07
CA VAL A 555 20.51 6.75 29.76
C VAL A 555 20.05 5.53 30.57
N ASN A 556 19.97 4.37 29.92
CA ASN A 556 19.72 3.09 30.59
C ASN A 556 20.80 2.86 31.67
N ASP A 557 20.42 2.94 32.94
CA ASP A 557 21.27 2.74 34.10
C ASP A 557 21.38 1.25 34.49
N GLY A 558 20.78 0.36 33.70
CA GLY A 558 20.75 -1.08 33.91
C GLY A 558 19.68 -1.54 34.90
N ARG A 559 18.76 -0.65 35.33
CA ARG A 559 17.65 -1.06 36.21
C ARG A 559 16.60 -1.86 35.44
N VAL A 560 16.11 -2.93 36.09
CA VAL A 560 14.92 -3.66 35.64
C VAL A 560 13.70 -2.98 36.26
N ILE A 561 12.74 -2.59 35.43
CA ILE A 561 11.52 -1.92 35.87
C ILE A 561 10.41 -2.95 36.08
N HIS A 562 9.90 -3.03 37.30
CA HIS A 562 8.88 -4.01 37.68
C HIS A 562 7.44 -3.57 37.34
N GLU A 563 6.53 -4.53 37.23
CA GLU A 563 5.11 -4.31 36.93
C GLU A 563 4.37 -3.46 37.98
N ASP A 564 4.80 -3.54 39.24
CA ASP A 564 4.23 -2.84 40.39
C ASP A 564 4.92 -1.52 40.73
N ILE A 565 5.88 -1.06 39.90
CA ILE A 565 6.65 0.15 40.18
C ILE A 565 5.75 1.38 40.40
N ASN A 566 6.14 2.22 41.36
CA ASN A 566 5.56 3.53 41.53
C ASN A 566 5.96 4.44 40.36
N LEU A 567 4.96 4.93 39.62
CA LEU A 567 5.16 5.77 38.44
C LEU A 567 5.91 7.09 38.75
N ASP A 568 5.83 7.62 39.98
CA ASP A 568 6.58 8.81 40.38
C ASP A 568 8.08 8.54 40.55
N GLU A 569 8.47 7.32 40.93
CA GLU A 569 9.87 6.93 41.09
C GLU A 569 10.59 6.79 39.73
N VAL A 570 9.82 6.57 38.67
CA VAL A 570 10.35 6.52 37.30
C VAL A 570 10.64 7.92 36.77
N GLY A 571 9.83 8.90 37.14
CA GLY A 571 9.92 10.28 36.67
C GLY A 571 8.89 10.64 35.59
N ALA A 572 9.01 11.85 35.05
CA ALA A 572 8.16 12.29 33.94
C ALA A 572 8.54 11.50 32.68
N PRO A 573 7.58 10.85 32.00
CA PRO A 573 7.90 10.10 30.80
C PRO A 573 8.17 11.01 29.61
N PHE A 574 8.92 10.47 28.67
CA PHE A 574 9.35 11.13 27.44
C PHE A 574 8.23 11.17 26.40
N GLY A 575 7.85 12.38 25.99
CA GLY A 575 6.91 12.68 24.90
C GLY A 575 5.47 12.89 25.36
N GLY A 576 4.73 13.75 24.65
CA GLY A 576 3.36 14.13 25.01
C GLY A 576 2.39 12.94 25.07
N TYR A 577 2.52 11.98 24.15
CA TYR A 577 1.75 10.74 24.18
C TYR A 577 1.98 9.93 25.47
N ALA A 578 3.24 9.64 25.83
CA ALA A 578 3.57 8.86 27.02
C ALA A 578 3.11 9.57 28.29
N GLN A 579 3.28 10.89 28.37
CA GLN A 579 2.75 11.72 29.47
C GLN A 579 1.23 11.62 29.61
N SER A 580 0.49 11.67 28.50
CA SER A 580 -0.96 11.53 28.54
C SER A 580 -1.40 10.14 29.05
N LYS A 581 -0.70 9.07 28.66
CA LYS A 581 -0.97 7.70 29.13
C LYS A 581 -0.57 7.50 30.59
N TRP A 582 0.49 8.15 31.04
CA TRP A 582 0.91 8.16 32.44
C TRP A 582 -0.15 8.79 33.36
N VAL A 583 -0.71 9.94 32.97
CA VAL A 583 -1.81 10.58 33.72
C VAL A 583 -3.05 9.69 33.71
N ALA A 584 -3.43 9.16 32.55
CA ALA A 584 -4.58 8.27 32.41
C ALA A 584 -4.45 7.00 33.26
N GLU A 585 -3.26 6.40 33.34
CA GLU A 585 -3.02 5.24 34.18
C GLU A 585 -3.17 5.58 35.67
N LYS A 586 -2.67 6.73 36.12
CA LYS A 586 -2.89 7.19 37.49
C LYS A 586 -4.36 7.46 37.79
N LEU A 587 -5.14 7.99 36.85
CA LEU A 587 -6.59 8.13 37.00
C LEU A 587 -7.29 6.77 37.19
N VAL A 588 -6.88 5.75 36.41
CA VAL A 588 -7.41 4.38 36.56
C VAL A 588 -7.06 3.79 37.92
N ARG A 589 -5.83 3.97 38.41
CA ARG A 589 -5.41 3.53 39.74
C ARG A 589 -6.19 4.25 40.85
N LEU A 590 -6.37 5.56 40.75
CA LEU A 590 -7.16 6.36 41.69
C LEU A 590 -8.64 5.95 41.69
N ALA A 591 -9.22 5.65 40.53
CA ALA A 591 -10.56 5.06 40.44
C ALA A 591 -10.63 3.69 41.13
N GLY A 592 -9.56 2.91 41.00
CA GLY A 592 -9.34 1.66 41.73
C GLY A 592 -9.34 1.80 43.25
N GLU A 593 -8.62 2.77 43.78
CA GLU A 593 -8.64 3.13 45.21
C GLU A 593 -10.04 3.53 45.68
N ARG A 594 -10.85 4.09 44.77
CA ARG A 594 -12.27 4.43 45.01
C ARG A 594 -13.23 3.28 44.72
N GLY A 595 -12.74 2.05 44.56
CA GLY A 595 -13.52 0.81 44.46
C GLY A 595 -13.92 0.36 43.05
N ILE A 596 -13.47 1.03 41.99
CA ILE A 596 -13.79 0.64 40.61
C ILE A 596 -12.81 -0.46 40.15
N PRO A 597 -13.27 -1.66 39.75
CA PRO A 597 -12.36 -2.74 39.36
C PRO A 597 -11.61 -2.40 38.07
N TYR A 598 -10.34 -2.73 38.00
CA TYR A 598 -9.51 -2.43 36.82
C TYR A 598 -8.40 -3.47 36.62
N ALA A 599 -7.83 -3.54 35.42
CA ALA A 599 -6.54 -4.17 35.15
C ALA A 599 -5.80 -3.32 34.11
N ILE A 600 -4.48 -3.19 34.24
CA ILE A 600 -3.65 -2.36 33.36
C ILE A 600 -2.75 -3.24 32.52
N TYR A 601 -2.74 -3.02 31.21
CA TYR A 601 -1.87 -3.70 30.27
C TYR A 601 -0.94 -2.67 29.62
N ARG A 602 0.37 -2.88 29.68
CA ARG A 602 1.37 -1.99 29.09
C ARG A 602 2.07 -2.74 27.94
N PRO A 603 1.56 -2.66 26.70
CA PRO A 603 2.28 -3.16 25.54
C PRO A 603 3.59 -2.40 25.30
N GLY A 604 4.61 -3.14 24.85
CA GLY A 604 5.84 -2.60 24.27
C GLY A 604 5.62 -2.00 22.89
N LEU A 605 6.67 -2.00 22.06
CA LEU A 605 6.56 -1.50 20.69
C LEU A 605 5.82 -2.53 19.82
N VAL A 606 4.53 -2.30 19.64
CA VAL A 606 3.66 -3.22 18.88
C VAL A 606 4.11 -3.29 17.42
N SER A 607 4.43 -4.50 16.98
CA SER A 607 4.81 -4.86 15.61
C SER A 607 3.66 -5.55 14.85
N GLY A 608 3.91 -5.97 13.62
CA GLY A 608 2.93 -6.62 12.77
C GLY A 608 2.35 -7.92 13.36
N HIS A 609 1.36 -8.47 12.65
CA HIS A 609 0.78 -9.77 12.94
C HIS A 609 1.81 -10.88 12.71
N SER A 610 2.08 -11.71 13.71
CA SER A 610 3.19 -12.67 13.68
C SER A 610 3.10 -13.70 12.54
N ILE A 611 1.88 -14.00 12.09
CA ILE A 611 1.60 -14.99 11.03
C ILE A 611 1.57 -14.32 9.66
N SER A 612 0.65 -13.37 9.44
CA SER A 612 0.45 -12.76 8.12
C SER A 612 1.50 -11.72 7.73
N GLY A 613 2.23 -11.19 8.71
CA GLY A 613 3.11 -10.04 8.53
C GLY A 613 2.39 -8.69 8.42
N ALA A 614 1.05 -8.67 8.45
CA ALA A 614 0.26 -7.45 8.34
C ALA A 614 0.63 -6.43 9.42
N TRP A 615 0.98 -5.22 9.00
CA TRP A 615 1.44 -4.16 9.90
C TRP A 615 0.74 -2.85 9.54
N ASN A 616 0.42 -2.01 10.54
CA ASN A 616 0.04 -0.63 10.27
C ASN A 616 1.22 0.16 9.70
N ASN A 617 0.93 1.08 8.78
CA ASN A 617 1.94 1.91 8.12
C ASN A 617 2.19 3.23 8.87
N ASP A 618 1.33 3.55 9.84
CA ASP A 618 1.33 4.79 10.64
C ASP A 618 1.86 4.52 12.07
N ASN A 619 2.99 3.82 12.19
CA ASN A 619 3.66 3.52 13.46
C ASN A 619 5.15 3.81 13.36
N LEU A 620 5.74 4.39 14.41
CA LEU A 620 7.15 4.76 14.47
C LEU A 620 8.11 3.65 13.97
N ILE A 621 7.96 2.41 14.44
CA ILE A 621 8.83 1.29 14.06
C ILE A 621 8.59 0.85 12.62
N SER A 622 7.34 0.87 12.15
CA SER A 622 7.02 0.59 10.74
C SER A 622 7.62 1.66 9.81
N SER A 623 7.49 2.95 10.17
CA SER A 623 8.03 4.09 9.42
C SER A 623 9.56 4.06 9.37
N MET A 624 10.22 3.77 10.50
CA MET A 624 11.68 3.59 10.56
C MET A 624 12.14 2.41 9.69
N THR A 625 11.44 1.28 9.76
CA THR A 625 11.75 0.10 8.93
C THR A 625 11.66 0.43 7.44
N ARG A 626 10.60 1.15 7.04
CA ARG A 626 10.41 1.59 5.65
C ARG A 626 11.43 2.62 5.20
N ALA A 627 11.80 3.57 6.06
CA ALA A 627 12.88 4.52 5.79
C ALA A 627 14.21 3.79 5.52
N CYS A 628 14.54 2.77 6.33
CA CYS A 628 15.71 1.91 6.10
C CYS A 628 15.66 1.18 4.76
N ILE A 629 14.49 0.65 4.36
CA ILE A 629 14.28 -0.02 3.07
C ILE A 629 14.52 0.95 1.92
N LEU A 630 13.90 2.14 1.97
CA LEU A 630 13.99 3.16 0.92
C LEU A 630 15.40 3.74 0.76
N LEU A 631 16.11 3.97 1.87
CA LEU A 631 17.50 4.45 1.85
C LEU A 631 18.52 3.39 1.41
N GLY A 632 18.19 2.11 1.57
CA GLY A 632 19.16 1.02 1.45
C GLY A 632 20.27 1.10 2.50
N SER A 633 19.99 1.69 3.67
CA SER A 633 20.90 1.78 4.81
C SER A 633 20.18 1.68 6.14
N VAL A 634 20.86 1.14 7.15
CA VAL A 634 20.32 0.88 8.50
C VAL A 634 21.29 1.46 9.52
N PRO A 635 20.80 2.10 10.61
CA PRO A 635 21.66 2.63 11.64
C PRO A 635 22.24 1.50 12.52
N THR A 636 23.53 1.55 12.83
CA THR A 636 24.21 0.66 13.77
C THR A 636 23.96 1.16 15.18
N LEU A 637 22.76 0.86 15.69
CA LEU A 637 22.40 1.13 17.07
C LEU A 637 22.84 -0.04 17.94
N ASN A 638 23.63 0.24 18.99
CA ASN A 638 23.99 -0.76 20.00
C ASN A 638 22.92 -0.82 21.11
N VAL A 639 21.65 -0.96 20.70
CA VAL A 639 20.49 -0.90 21.60
C VAL A 639 19.67 -2.18 21.48
N THR A 640 19.05 -2.57 22.59
CA THR A 640 17.97 -3.56 22.58
C THR A 640 16.63 -2.86 22.36
N VAL A 641 15.91 -3.26 21.32
CA VAL A 641 14.55 -2.79 21.04
C VAL A 641 13.63 -4.00 21.12
N ASN A 642 12.71 -4.01 22.08
CA ASN A 642 11.71 -5.06 22.15
C ASN A 642 10.52 -4.66 21.30
N ILE A 643 10.25 -5.46 20.26
CA ILE A 643 9.02 -5.37 19.50
C ILE A 643 8.15 -6.57 19.84
N VAL A 644 6.85 -6.32 19.98
CA VAL A 644 5.88 -7.33 20.42
C VAL A 644 4.83 -7.53 19.32
N PRO A 645 4.56 -8.76 18.83
CA PRO A 645 3.52 -8.97 17.82
C PRO A 645 2.12 -8.61 18.34
N VAL A 646 1.30 -7.98 17.49
CA VAL A 646 -0.03 -7.48 17.89
C VAL A 646 -0.98 -8.61 18.34
N ASP A 647 -0.86 -9.79 17.76
CA ASP A 647 -1.65 -10.98 18.09
C ASP A 647 -1.31 -11.56 19.47
N PHE A 648 -0.06 -11.44 19.93
CA PHE A 648 0.28 -11.76 21.31
C PHE A 648 -0.38 -10.76 22.27
N VAL A 649 -0.31 -9.46 21.96
CA VAL A 649 -0.87 -8.40 22.80
C VAL A 649 -2.38 -8.57 22.96
N SER A 650 -3.12 -8.75 21.86
CA SER A 650 -4.58 -8.92 21.93
C SER A 650 -4.99 -10.21 22.64
N ALA A 651 -4.33 -11.33 22.34
CA ALA A 651 -4.63 -12.61 22.97
C ALA A 651 -4.35 -12.58 24.48
N ALA A 652 -3.23 -11.97 24.90
CA ALA A 652 -2.90 -11.82 26.31
C ALA A 652 -3.93 -10.96 27.06
N ILE A 653 -4.33 -9.81 26.50
CA ILE A 653 -5.35 -8.93 27.13
C ILE A 653 -6.67 -9.70 27.33
N VAL A 654 -7.17 -10.38 26.29
CA VAL A 654 -8.44 -11.13 26.39
C VAL A 654 -8.33 -12.28 27.38
N HIS A 655 -7.23 -13.03 27.36
CA HIS A 655 -7.04 -14.14 28.30
C HIS A 655 -6.96 -13.65 29.75
N LEU A 656 -6.12 -12.66 30.03
CA LEU A 656 -5.92 -12.12 31.36
C LEU A 656 -7.20 -11.49 31.92
N SER A 657 -8.03 -10.89 31.07
CA SER A 657 -9.29 -10.26 31.47
C SER A 657 -10.36 -11.22 32.00
N LYS A 658 -10.28 -12.51 31.65
CA LYS A 658 -11.28 -13.52 32.02
C LYS A 658 -11.20 -13.97 33.48
N ASN A 659 -10.05 -13.78 34.14
CA ASN A 659 -9.88 -14.18 35.54
C ASN A 659 -10.04 -12.96 36.47
N PRO A 660 -11.02 -12.93 37.39
CA PRO A 660 -11.19 -11.81 38.31
C PRO A 660 -10.01 -11.62 39.27
N ASP A 661 -9.21 -12.66 39.53
CA ASP A 661 -7.98 -12.56 40.35
C ASP A 661 -6.88 -11.71 39.68
N ASN A 662 -7.08 -11.34 38.40
CA ASN A 662 -6.21 -10.45 37.66
C ASN A 662 -6.61 -8.97 37.75
N LEU A 663 -7.76 -8.67 38.36
CA LEU A 663 -8.13 -7.30 38.68
C LEU A 663 -7.16 -6.74 39.73
N THR A 664 -6.93 -5.44 39.70
CA THR A 664 -5.92 -4.66 40.43
C THR A 664 -4.46 -4.93 40.05
N LYS A 665 -4.20 -5.79 39.06
CA LYS A 665 -2.84 -6.07 38.57
C LYS A 665 -2.47 -5.25 37.35
N VAL A 666 -1.16 -5.14 37.16
CA VAL A 666 -0.51 -4.48 36.03
C VAL A 666 0.35 -5.50 35.31
N TYR A 667 0.29 -5.46 33.98
CA TYR A 667 0.95 -6.41 33.09
C TYR A 667 1.82 -5.68 32.09
N HIS A 668 3.09 -6.06 32.00
CA HIS A 668 3.98 -5.64 30.92
C HIS A 668 3.84 -6.66 29.78
N LEU A 669 3.31 -6.23 28.64
CA LEU A 669 3.12 -7.09 27.46
C LEU A 669 4.24 -6.82 26.47
N ASP A 670 5.39 -7.44 26.72
CA ASP A 670 6.59 -7.28 25.91
C ASP A 670 7.20 -8.63 25.52
N ASN A 671 8.17 -8.60 24.59
CA ASN A 671 8.91 -9.79 24.22
C ASN A 671 9.93 -10.15 25.32
N PRO A 672 9.89 -11.36 25.91
CA PRO A 672 10.88 -11.77 26.92
C PRO A 672 12.29 -11.96 26.35
N GLU A 673 12.42 -12.11 25.02
CA GLU A 673 13.73 -12.20 24.35
C GLU A 673 14.04 -10.88 23.64
N ALA A 674 14.93 -10.10 24.25
CA ALA A 674 15.26 -8.79 23.73
C ALA A 674 15.98 -8.84 22.36
N LEU A 675 15.52 -8.02 21.42
CA LEU A 675 16.13 -7.91 20.11
C LEU A 675 17.22 -6.83 20.11
N HIS A 676 18.44 -7.22 19.77
CA HIS A 676 19.50 -6.26 19.48
C HIS A 676 19.33 -5.65 18.07
N PHE A 677 19.19 -4.32 17.99
CA PHE A 677 18.87 -3.61 16.75
C PHE A 677 19.92 -3.84 15.64
N SER A 678 21.19 -4.06 16.01
CA SER A 678 22.27 -4.35 15.05
C SER A 678 21.99 -5.55 14.12
N LYS A 679 21.10 -6.48 14.50
CA LYS A 679 20.68 -7.61 13.68
C LYS A 679 19.77 -7.22 12.50
N MET A 680 19.15 -6.04 12.54
CA MET A 680 18.24 -5.55 11.49
C MET A 680 18.90 -5.52 10.12
N ALA A 681 20.13 -5.00 10.04
CA ALA A 681 20.87 -4.93 8.78
C ALA A 681 21.26 -6.31 8.22
N GLU A 682 21.59 -7.27 9.09
CA GLU A 682 21.86 -8.66 8.69
C GLU A 682 20.61 -9.30 8.10
N TRP A 683 19.48 -9.16 8.77
CA TRP A 683 18.22 -9.71 8.28
C TRP A 683 17.75 -9.07 6.98
N MET A 684 17.88 -7.75 6.82
CA MET A 684 17.60 -7.09 5.55
C MET A 684 18.49 -7.65 4.43
N THR A 685 19.77 -7.91 4.73
CA THR A 685 20.72 -8.54 3.80
C THR A 685 20.33 -9.98 3.44
N GLU A 686 19.93 -10.79 4.42
CA GLU A 686 19.44 -12.15 4.22
C GLU A 686 18.18 -12.20 3.34
N GLN A 687 17.34 -11.16 3.41
CA GLN A 687 16.16 -11.01 2.54
C GLN A 687 16.47 -10.40 1.16
N GLY A 688 17.74 -10.16 0.84
CA GLY A 688 18.18 -9.67 -0.46
C GLY A 688 18.27 -8.15 -0.59
N PHE A 689 17.94 -7.38 0.46
CA PHE A 689 18.17 -5.93 0.48
C PHE A 689 19.64 -5.64 0.75
N ASN A 690 20.32 -4.92 -0.12
CA ASN A 690 21.72 -4.56 0.11
C ASN A 690 21.81 -3.38 1.11
N ALA A 691 21.63 -3.67 2.40
CA ALA A 691 21.54 -2.66 3.45
C ALA A 691 22.93 -2.26 3.95
N ARG A 692 23.33 -1.01 3.70
CA ARG A 692 24.58 -0.43 4.25
C ARG A 692 24.39 -0.14 5.75
N LYS A 693 25.30 -0.64 6.59
CA LYS A 693 25.38 -0.30 8.02
C LYS A 693 26.08 1.06 8.17
N LEU A 694 25.42 2.04 8.79
CA LEU A 694 25.95 3.39 9.07
C LEU A 694 25.81 3.70 10.56
N SER A 695 26.64 4.56 11.16
CA SER A 695 26.36 5.03 12.53
C SER A 695 25.00 5.74 12.59
N PHE A 696 24.39 5.85 13.78
CA PHE A 696 23.09 6.50 13.92
C PHE A 696 23.11 7.94 13.37
N ASP A 697 24.16 8.70 13.66
CA ASP A 697 24.33 10.06 13.14
C ASP A 697 24.52 10.11 11.63
N GLU A 698 25.33 9.21 11.04
CA GLU A 698 25.52 9.12 9.58
C GLU A 698 24.24 8.70 8.86
N TRP A 699 23.53 7.71 9.41
CA TRP A 699 22.25 7.24 8.87
C TRP A 699 21.19 8.35 8.93
N ARG A 700 21.11 9.07 10.06
CA ARG A 700 20.22 10.22 10.23
C ARG A 700 20.56 11.31 9.22
N ALA A 701 21.84 11.68 9.10
CA ALA A 701 22.27 12.66 8.11
C ALA A 701 21.91 12.23 6.68
N GLU A 702 22.08 10.95 6.33
CA GLU A 702 21.66 10.40 5.04
C GLU A 702 20.14 10.47 4.85
N LEU A 703 19.35 10.09 5.86
CA LEU A 703 17.89 10.18 5.84
C LEU A 703 17.44 11.60 5.49
N PHE A 704 17.96 12.61 6.18
CA PHE A 704 17.60 14.01 5.93
C PHE A 704 18.09 14.51 4.57
N ARG A 705 19.27 14.09 4.10
CA ARG A 705 19.76 14.42 2.74
C ARG A 705 18.88 13.83 1.64
N GLN A 706 18.44 12.59 1.81
CA GLN A 706 17.69 11.85 0.79
C GLN A 706 16.18 12.10 0.87
N THR A 707 15.67 12.64 1.99
CA THR A 707 14.24 12.92 2.21
C THR A 707 13.62 13.69 1.05
N ALA A 708 14.34 14.65 0.46
CA ALA A 708 13.84 15.43 -0.67
C ALA A 708 13.57 14.60 -1.94
N TYR A 709 14.18 13.42 -2.07
CA TYR A 709 14.15 12.55 -3.24
C TYR A 709 13.42 11.22 -3.01
N MET A 710 13.07 10.92 -1.77
CA MET A 710 12.31 9.73 -1.39
C MET A 710 10.81 9.92 -1.69
N PRO A 711 10.09 8.84 -2.08
CA PRO A 711 8.66 8.90 -2.33
C PRO A 711 7.90 9.20 -1.03
N SER A 712 6.79 9.94 -1.14
CA SER A 712 5.96 10.32 -0.01
C SER A 712 4.98 9.19 0.34
N ASP A 713 5.44 8.18 1.07
CA ASP A 713 4.68 6.94 1.30
C ASP A 713 4.31 6.71 2.77
N GLY A 714 4.44 7.68 3.68
CA GLY A 714 3.99 7.55 5.09
C GLY A 714 5.10 7.19 6.10
N TRP A 715 6.37 7.35 5.72
CA TRP A 715 7.52 7.19 6.63
C TRP A 715 7.95 8.52 7.28
N GLU A 716 7.49 9.65 6.73
CA GLU A 716 7.83 11.03 7.05
C GLU A 716 7.27 11.57 8.39
N PRO A 717 6.11 11.12 8.93
CA PRO A 717 5.47 11.76 10.09
C PRO A 717 6.36 11.90 11.33
N TYR A 718 7.37 11.05 11.47
CA TYR A 718 8.28 11.02 12.63
C TYR A 718 9.64 11.67 12.37
N LEU A 719 9.85 12.31 11.21
CA LEU A 719 11.09 13.03 10.91
C LEU A 719 11.46 14.07 11.99
N PRO A 720 10.55 14.92 12.49
CA PRO A 720 10.89 15.87 13.55
C PRO A 720 11.43 15.19 14.81
N LEU A 721 10.89 14.01 15.17
CA LEU A 721 11.38 13.23 16.30
C LEU A 721 12.78 12.65 16.04
N LEU A 722 12.99 12.03 14.87
CA LEU A 722 14.27 11.43 14.49
C LEU A 722 15.41 12.45 14.38
N GLU A 723 15.10 13.70 14.09
CA GLU A 723 16.10 14.76 14.01
C GLU A 723 16.74 15.07 15.36
N GLU A 724 15.95 15.00 16.43
CA GLU A 724 16.32 15.55 17.74
C GLU A 724 16.67 14.49 18.78
N VAL A 725 16.25 13.24 18.55
CA VAL A 725 16.63 12.10 19.41
C VAL A 725 18.12 11.79 19.23
N GLU A 726 18.84 11.64 20.34
CA GLU A 726 20.22 11.12 20.37
C GLU A 726 20.24 9.59 20.46
N GLU A 727 21.32 8.92 20.02
CA GLU A 727 21.46 7.46 20.10
C GLU A 727 21.15 6.91 21.50
N LYS A 728 21.65 7.59 22.55
CA LYS A 728 21.42 7.23 23.98
C LYS A 728 19.96 7.30 24.41
N GLN A 729 19.11 7.96 23.64
CA GLN A 729 17.68 8.13 23.89
C GLN A 729 16.79 7.16 23.09
N VAL A 730 17.40 6.31 22.26
CA VAL A 730 16.70 5.28 21.46
C VAL A 730 16.49 3.98 22.27
N PHE A 731 17.04 3.91 23.48
CA PHE A 731 17.01 2.72 24.33
C PHE A 731 15.71 2.64 25.15
N MET A 732 15.17 1.43 25.29
CA MET A 732 14.19 1.13 26.33
C MET A 732 14.88 0.38 27.49
N PRO A 733 14.47 0.62 28.75
CA PRO A 733 14.97 -0.14 29.90
C PRO A 733 14.51 -1.60 29.84
N GLU A 734 15.11 -2.46 30.66
CA GLU A 734 14.65 -3.84 30.81
C GLU A 734 13.39 -3.88 31.68
N PHE A 735 12.42 -4.70 31.29
CA PHE A 735 11.12 -4.78 31.93
C PHE A 735 10.91 -6.16 32.53
N ASP A 736 10.41 -6.20 33.76
CA ASP A 736 9.97 -7.44 34.38
C ASP A 736 8.61 -7.87 33.81
N LEU A 737 8.46 -9.15 33.50
CA LEU A 737 7.25 -9.72 32.89
C LEU A 737 6.59 -10.76 33.82
N ASN A 738 6.91 -10.77 35.12
CA ASN A 738 6.54 -11.85 36.05
C ASN A 738 5.03 -12.09 36.15
N ASN A 739 4.20 -11.07 36.35
CA ASN A 739 2.74 -11.21 36.39
C ASN A 739 2.23 -11.75 35.06
N THR A 740 2.74 -11.22 33.96
CA THR A 740 2.35 -11.61 32.59
C THR A 740 2.68 -13.08 32.32
N LEU A 741 3.94 -13.49 32.52
CA LEU A 741 4.39 -14.86 32.30
C LEU A 741 3.72 -15.86 33.25
N THR A 742 3.52 -15.48 34.51
CA THR A 742 2.84 -16.32 35.50
C THR A 742 1.38 -16.54 35.12
N ALA A 743 0.67 -15.47 34.75
CA ALA A 743 -0.75 -15.54 34.44
C ALA A 743 -1.05 -16.17 33.06
N LEU A 744 -0.10 -16.14 32.12
CA LEU A 744 -0.21 -16.84 30.83
C LEU A 744 0.31 -18.28 30.86
N ASN A 745 0.93 -18.73 31.97
CA ASN A 745 1.47 -20.07 32.07
C ASN A 745 0.39 -21.15 31.84
N GLY A 746 0.63 -22.06 30.91
CA GLY A 746 -0.33 -23.11 30.54
C GLY A 746 -1.48 -22.67 29.64
N SER A 747 -1.58 -21.39 29.26
CA SER A 747 -2.63 -20.87 28.36
C SER A 747 -2.43 -21.23 26.88
N GLY A 748 -1.20 -21.58 26.49
CA GLY A 748 -0.79 -21.75 25.08
C GLY A 748 -0.48 -20.42 24.36
N ILE A 749 -0.73 -19.27 25.00
CA ILE A 749 -0.38 -17.94 24.47
C ILE A 749 1.10 -17.69 24.76
N VAL A 750 1.91 -17.58 23.72
CA VAL A 750 3.36 -17.40 23.82
C VAL A 750 3.79 -16.24 22.93
N CYS A 751 4.58 -15.30 23.47
CA CYS A 751 5.23 -14.30 22.65
C CYS A 751 6.42 -14.95 21.94
N HIS A 752 6.32 -15.14 20.62
CA HIS A 752 7.40 -15.71 19.85
C HIS A 752 8.62 -14.75 19.79
N PRO A 753 9.86 -15.27 19.84
CA PRO A 753 11.05 -14.44 19.69
C PRO A 753 11.09 -13.74 18.33
N VAL A 754 11.57 -12.50 18.33
CA VAL A 754 11.78 -11.76 17.08
C VAL A 754 13.01 -12.31 16.38
N ASN A 755 12.78 -13.04 15.30
CA ASN A 755 13.82 -13.70 14.52
C ASN A 755 13.74 -13.31 13.02
N GLY A 756 14.72 -13.77 12.24
CA GLY A 756 14.78 -13.46 10.80
C GLY A 756 13.55 -13.94 10.01
N GLN A 757 12.82 -14.97 10.47
CA GLN A 757 11.59 -15.43 9.82
C GLN A 757 10.43 -14.45 10.05
N LEU A 758 10.24 -13.99 11.29
CA LEU A 758 9.24 -13.00 11.62
C LEU A 758 9.50 -11.69 10.86
N LEU A 759 10.75 -11.22 10.87
CA LEU A 759 11.11 -10.00 10.14
C LEU A 759 10.98 -10.19 8.62
N SER A 760 11.29 -11.37 8.07
CA SER A 760 11.03 -11.68 6.66
C SER A 760 9.55 -11.49 6.29
N ARG A 761 8.62 -11.92 7.15
CA ARG A 761 7.18 -11.71 6.93
C ARG A 761 6.82 -10.22 6.90
N TYR A 762 7.34 -9.44 7.85
CA TYR A 762 7.14 -7.99 7.90
C TYR A 762 7.73 -7.29 6.67
N LEU A 763 8.96 -7.62 6.27
CA LEU A 763 9.60 -7.04 5.09
C LEU A 763 8.86 -7.41 3.80
N LYS A 764 8.37 -8.65 3.69
CA LYS A 764 7.50 -9.06 2.58
C LYS A 764 6.22 -8.24 2.53
N TYR A 765 5.58 -8.00 3.67
CA TYR A 765 4.39 -7.17 3.74
C TYR A 765 4.63 -5.73 3.23
N PHE A 766 5.83 -5.17 3.44
CA PHE A 766 6.18 -3.84 2.93
C PHE A 766 6.67 -3.80 1.47
N THR A 767 7.06 -4.95 0.89
CA THR A 767 7.71 -5.02 -0.44
C THR A 767 6.88 -5.75 -1.50
N SER A 768 5.91 -6.55 -1.06
CA SER A 768 4.71 -6.87 -1.84
C SER A 768 3.66 -5.82 -1.47
N ASP A 769 2.85 -5.34 -2.42
CA ASP A 769 1.77 -4.36 -2.18
C ASP A 769 0.62 -4.93 -1.31
N GLY A 770 0.94 -5.44 -0.11
CA GLY A 770 0.00 -6.15 0.77
C GLY A 770 -0.25 -7.60 0.34
N ILE A 771 0.20 -8.54 1.17
CA ILE A 771 -0.18 -9.97 1.31
C ILE A 771 -0.61 -10.75 0.02
N PRO A 772 0.11 -11.83 -0.36
CA PRO A 772 -0.38 -12.85 -1.31
C PRO A 772 -1.39 -13.84 -0.68
N GLU A 773 -2.44 -14.23 -1.42
CA GLU A 773 -3.39 -15.29 -1.03
C GLU A 773 -2.70 -16.67 -0.92
N GLY A 774 -3.03 -17.43 0.14
CA GLY A 774 -2.70 -18.86 0.25
C GLY A 774 -2.17 -19.39 1.59
N MET A 775 -2.07 -18.58 2.65
CA MET A 775 -1.39 -18.99 3.90
C MET A 775 -2.28 -19.62 4.99
N PHE A 776 -3.56 -19.86 4.73
CA PHE A 776 -4.47 -20.54 5.68
C PHE A 776 -5.00 -21.84 5.09
N ASN A 777 -4.12 -22.78 4.81
CA ASN A 777 -4.46 -24.19 4.67
C ASN A 777 -3.21 -25.02 4.93
N ASP A 778 -2.77 -25.04 6.19
CA ASP A 778 -1.84 -26.08 6.62
C ASP A 778 -2.31 -26.71 7.93
N SER A 779 -3.05 -27.82 7.78
CA SER A 779 -3.50 -28.69 8.86
C SER A 779 -2.37 -29.55 9.46
N SER A 780 -1.09 -29.23 9.20
CA SER A 780 0.06 -30.03 9.65
C SER A 780 0.67 -29.65 11.00
N LEU A 781 0.13 -28.65 11.72
CA LEU A 781 0.69 -28.23 13.03
C LEU A 781 0.31 -29.13 14.23
N ASN A 782 -0.33 -30.28 14.00
CA ASN A 782 -0.44 -31.34 15.01
C ASN A 782 0.39 -32.55 14.58
N THR A 783 1.68 -32.58 14.93
CA THR A 783 2.39 -33.72 15.58
C THR A 783 3.92 -33.57 15.57
N GLN A 784 4.48 -33.59 16.78
CA GLN A 784 5.80 -34.07 17.25
C GLN A 784 6.96 -34.41 16.28
N SER A 785 8.10 -33.77 16.57
CA SER A 785 9.48 -34.31 16.69
C SER A 785 9.99 -35.35 15.68
N SER A 786 11.07 -35.02 14.96
CA SER A 786 12.43 -35.57 15.18
C SER A 786 13.36 -35.34 13.98
N GLU A 787 14.65 -35.22 14.32
CA GLU A 787 15.85 -35.41 13.50
C GLU A 787 16.45 -34.26 12.67
N ARG A 788 17.79 -34.24 12.75
CA ARG A 788 18.75 -33.20 12.43
C ARG A 788 19.36 -33.38 11.04
N ASN A 789 19.84 -32.25 10.51
CA ASN A 789 21.02 -32.06 9.63
C ASN A 789 20.97 -32.62 8.19
N LYS A 790 21.09 -31.71 7.21
CA LYS A 790 22.32 -31.58 6.39
C LYS A 790 22.36 -30.29 5.53
N VAL A 791 23.52 -29.64 5.65
CA VAL A 791 24.19 -28.56 4.92
C VAL A 791 23.90 -28.47 3.40
N ASN A 792 23.59 -27.26 2.90
CA ASN A 792 24.32 -26.58 1.80
C ASN A 792 23.71 -25.19 1.43
N GLN A 793 24.52 -24.14 1.57
CA GLN A 793 24.48 -22.91 0.75
C GLN A 793 25.21 -23.18 -0.60
N PRO A 794 25.15 -22.34 -1.67
CA PRO A 794 24.89 -20.88 -1.69
C PRO A 794 23.99 -20.34 -2.85
N SER A 795 23.67 -19.05 -2.76
CA SER A 795 22.95 -18.20 -3.73
C SER A 795 23.69 -18.01 -5.07
N PRO A 796 23.02 -17.47 -6.12
CA PRO A 796 23.10 -16.02 -6.38
C PRO A 796 21.81 -15.37 -6.91
N LYS A 797 21.66 -14.06 -6.64
CA LYS A 797 20.62 -13.16 -7.17
C LYS A 797 20.61 -13.11 -8.71
N LYS A 798 19.41 -13.01 -9.32
CA LYS A 798 19.07 -12.19 -10.51
C LYS A 798 17.55 -12.25 -10.74
N ASP A 799 16.91 -11.10 -10.96
CA ASP A 799 15.52 -11.06 -11.44
C ASP A 799 15.39 -11.69 -12.83
N ARG A 800 14.20 -12.27 -13.05
CA ARG A 800 13.45 -12.48 -14.31
C ARG A 800 13.20 -13.93 -14.68
N TRP A 801 11.92 -14.31 -14.64
CA TRP A 801 11.20 -15.24 -15.53
C TRP A 801 11.77 -16.67 -15.79
N PHE A 802 12.98 -17.03 -15.34
CA PHE A 802 13.64 -18.32 -15.58
C PHE A 802 14.65 -18.62 -14.45
N VAL A 803 14.72 -19.86 -14.00
CA VAL A 803 15.76 -20.32 -13.05
C VAL A 803 16.61 -21.37 -13.75
N CYS A 804 17.91 -21.10 -13.89
CA CYS A 804 18.89 -22.10 -14.28
C CYS A 804 19.72 -22.47 -13.04
N PRO A 805 19.87 -23.76 -12.69
CA PRO A 805 20.62 -24.15 -11.50
C PRO A 805 22.11 -23.77 -11.61
N GLN A 806 22.79 -23.73 -10.47
CA GLN A 806 24.25 -23.57 -10.46
C GLN A 806 24.90 -24.78 -11.15
N PRO A 807 25.87 -24.57 -12.07
CA PRO A 807 26.51 -25.66 -12.81
C PRO A 807 27.13 -26.69 -11.88
N ASN A 808 26.79 -27.97 -12.08
CA ASN A 808 27.53 -29.07 -11.46
C ASN A 808 28.88 -29.24 -12.18
N PRO A 809 30.02 -28.93 -11.53
CA PRO A 809 31.33 -29.03 -12.17
C PRO A 809 31.75 -30.49 -12.47
N ARG A 810 31.06 -31.47 -11.89
CA ARG A 810 31.31 -32.91 -12.08
C ARG A 810 30.48 -33.53 -13.22
N ALA A 811 29.69 -32.73 -13.93
CA ALA A 811 28.91 -33.21 -15.05
C ALA A 811 29.78 -33.43 -16.30
N ASP A 812 29.61 -34.59 -16.94
CA ASP A 812 30.20 -34.94 -18.22
C ASP A 812 29.27 -34.57 -19.40
N LEU A 813 27.96 -34.52 -19.11
CA LEU A 813 26.89 -34.17 -20.05
C LEU A 813 25.81 -33.35 -19.35
N ARG A 814 25.28 -32.34 -20.05
CA ARG A 814 24.11 -31.56 -19.61
C ARG A 814 22.87 -31.84 -20.45
N LEU A 815 21.75 -32.13 -19.79
CA LEU A 815 20.46 -32.33 -20.43
C LEU A 815 19.54 -31.14 -20.13
N PHE A 816 19.22 -30.34 -21.14
CA PHE A 816 18.25 -29.25 -21.01
C PHE A 816 16.85 -29.74 -21.39
N LEU A 817 15.92 -29.61 -20.44
CA LEU A 817 14.55 -30.08 -20.55
C LEU A 817 13.62 -28.88 -20.74
N PHE A 818 12.97 -28.81 -21.89
CA PHE A 818 12.06 -27.74 -22.28
C PHE A 818 10.60 -28.26 -22.19
N PRO A 819 9.87 -27.99 -21.10
CA PRO A 819 8.50 -28.46 -20.93
C PRO A 819 7.48 -27.78 -21.85
N TYR A 820 6.24 -28.27 -21.81
CA TYR A 820 5.07 -27.60 -22.40
C TYR A 820 4.65 -26.42 -21.50
N ALA A 821 4.29 -25.26 -22.09
CA ALA A 821 3.67 -24.19 -21.30
C ALA A 821 2.25 -24.59 -20.91
N GLY A 822 1.86 -24.27 -19.68
CA GLY A 822 0.57 -24.68 -19.10
C GLY A 822 0.56 -26.07 -18.43
N GLY A 823 1.59 -26.92 -18.61
CA GLY A 823 1.59 -28.31 -18.12
C GLY A 823 2.81 -28.68 -17.26
N THR A 824 2.64 -28.63 -15.94
CA THR A 824 3.44 -29.19 -14.83
C THR A 824 4.91 -29.61 -15.10
N PRO A 825 5.90 -28.86 -14.56
CA PRO A 825 7.27 -29.36 -14.35
C PRO A 825 7.34 -30.71 -13.61
N ALA A 826 6.26 -31.12 -12.92
CA ALA A 826 6.17 -32.37 -12.16
C ALA A 826 6.53 -33.65 -12.92
N VAL A 827 6.37 -33.69 -14.25
CA VAL A 827 6.79 -34.85 -15.06
C VAL A 827 8.32 -34.88 -15.22
N PHE A 828 8.95 -33.74 -15.49
CA PHE A 828 10.40 -33.62 -15.59
C PHE A 828 11.10 -33.56 -14.22
N ASN A 829 10.40 -33.16 -13.16
CA ASN A 829 10.95 -33.13 -11.79
C ASN A 829 11.41 -34.50 -11.29
N LYS A 830 10.93 -35.59 -11.92
CA LYS A 830 11.37 -36.96 -11.62
C LYS A 830 12.59 -37.40 -12.44
N TRP A 831 12.88 -36.75 -13.56
CA TRP A 831 14.01 -37.10 -14.42
C TRP A 831 15.38 -36.94 -13.77
N PRO A 832 15.66 -35.90 -12.95
CA PRO A 832 16.93 -35.80 -12.25
C PRO A 832 17.28 -37.06 -11.44
N ALA A 833 16.30 -37.70 -10.82
CA ALA A 833 16.50 -38.93 -10.04
C ALA A 833 16.74 -40.18 -10.91
N GLU A 834 16.45 -40.11 -12.21
CA GLU A 834 16.63 -41.23 -13.14
C GLU A 834 18.04 -41.27 -13.74
N PHE A 835 18.80 -40.18 -13.73
CA PHE A 835 20.15 -40.14 -14.32
C PHE A 835 21.25 -40.24 -13.26
N PRO A 836 22.42 -40.83 -13.60
CA PRO A 836 23.58 -40.81 -12.71
C PRO A 836 24.11 -39.39 -12.49
N ASP A 837 24.81 -39.16 -11.38
CA ASP A 837 25.31 -37.83 -10.95
C ASP A 837 26.23 -37.12 -11.97
N ASN A 838 26.78 -37.85 -12.94
CA ASN A 838 27.61 -37.29 -14.00
C ASN A 838 26.82 -36.75 -15.21
N ILE A 839 25.49 -36.89 -15.21
CA ILE A 839 24.58 -36.24 -16.17
C ILE A 839 23.76 -35.20 -15.41
N GLU A 840 24.03 -33.92 -15.68
CA GLU A 840 23.32 -32.81 -15.05
C GLU A 840 22.04 -32.45 -15.82
N THR A 841 20.91 -32.49 -15.13
CA THR A 841 19.60 -32.16 -15.72
C THR A 841 19.21 -30.72 -15.38
N ASN A 842 18.89 -29.95 -16.42
CA ASN A 842 18.56 -28.54 -16.35
C ASN A 842 17.13 -28.34 -16.87
N ILE A 843 16.18 -28.23 -15.95
CA ILE A 843 14.77 -28.00 -16.31
C ILE A 843 14.56 -26.51 -16.55
N ILE A 844 14.08 -26.16 -17.74
CA ILE A 844 13.72 -24.77 -18.06
C ILE A 844 12.34 -24.48 -17.51
N HIS A 845 12.26 -23.59 -16.52
CA HIS A 845 11.02 -23.18 -15.90
C HIS A 845 10.44 -21.95 -16.61
N TYR A 846 9.32 -22.12 -17.31
CA TYR A 846 8.51 -20.99 -17.77
C TYR A 846 7.61 -20.50 -16.62
N PRO A 847 7.35 -19.18 -16.51
CA PRO A 847 6.40 -18.65 -15.53
C PRO A 847 4.97 -19.14 -15.83
N GLY A 848 4.19 -19.36 -14.77
CA GLY A 848 2.85 -19.96 -14.89
C GLY A 848 2.25 -20.52 -13.61
N ARG A 849 2.92 -20.41 -12.46
CA ARG A 849 2.25 -20.37 -11.15
C ARG A 849 2.70 -19.12 -10.42
N GLY A 850 1.83 -18.11 -10.39
CA GLY A 850 2.06 -16.85 -9.68
C GLY A 850 2.20 -15.61 -10.58
N SER A 851 2.32 -15.74 -11.90
CA SER A 851 2.08 -14.63 -12.82
C SER A 851 0.58 -14.46 -13.01
N ARG A 852 0.11 -13.21 -12.96
CA ARG A 852 -1.28 -12.78 -13.14
C ARG A 852 -2.10 -13.72 -14.04
N PHE A 853 -3.21 -14.25 -13.53
CA PHE A 853 -4.24 -14.85 -14.37
C PHE A 853 -4.66 -13.79 -15.43
N ASN A 854 -4.52 -14.14 -16.72
CA ASN A 854 -4.81 -13.35 -17.94
C ASN A 854 -3.65 -12.72 -18.73
N GLU A 855 -2.37 -12.92 -18.37
CA GLU A 855 -1.28 -12.57 -19.28
C GLU A 855 -0.76 -13.84 -19.97
N SER A 856 -0.90 -13.93 -21.30
CA SER A 856 -0.13 -14.92 -22.08
C SER A 856 1.36 -14.63 -21.83
N PRO A 857 2.12 -15.55 -21.21
CA PRO A 857 3.48 -15.26 -20.78
C PRO A 857 4.46 -15.10 -21.95
N ILE A 858 4.02 -15.41 -23.19
CA ILE A 858 4.87 -15.38 -24.38
C ILE A 858 4.19 -14.54 -25.45
N LYS A 859 4.33 -13.22 -25.35
CA LYS A 859 3.91 -12.30 -26.44
C LYS A 859 4.86 -12.38 -27.65
N GLU A 860 6.13 -12.76 -27.46
CA GLU A 860 7.08 -13.01 -28.55
C GLU A 860 8.07 -14.15 -28.22
N LEU A 861 8.09 -15.22 -29.03
CA LEU A 861 9.00 -16.37 -28.89
C LEU A 861 10.49 -15.96 -28.97
N SER A 862 10.81 -14.93 -29.76
CA SER A 862 12.16 -14.40 -29.97
C SER A 862 12.80 -13.84 -28.70
N VAL A 863 12.02 -13.14 -27.88
CA VAL A 863 12.44 -12.55 -26.59
C VAL A 863 12.72 -13.66 -25.59
N LEU A 864 11.80 -14.63 -25.50
CA LEU A 864 11.97 -15.80 -24.64
C LEU A 864 13.24 -16.58 -24.98
N VAL A 865 13.45 -16.87 -26.26
CA VAL A 865 14.66 -17.55 -26.74
C VAL A 865 15.91 -16.72 -26.46
N GLN A 866 15.85 -15.38 -26.50
CA GLN A 866 16.98 -14.52 -26.15
C GLN A 866 17.36 -14.59 -24.68
N GLU A 867 16.39 -14.62 -23.78
CA GLU A 867 16.62 -14.69 -22.35
C GLU A 867 17.18 -16.07 -21.95
N ILE A 868 16.59 -17.15 -22.48
CA ILE A 868 17.11 -18.50 -22.26
C ILE A 868 18.53 -18.62 -22.80
N ASN A 869 18.81 -18.07 -23.99
CA ASN A 869 20.15 -18.04 -24.54
C ASN A 869 21.15 -17.39 -23.57
N HIS A 870 20.82 -16.21 -23.02
CA HIS A 870 21.68 -15.55 -22.05
C HIS A 870 21.90 -16.38 -20.77
N ALA A 871 20.88 -17.10 -20.31
CA ALA A 871 20.94 -17.90 -19.09
C ALA A 871 21.77 -19.18 -19.24
N ILE A 872 21.68 -19.88 -20.37
CA ILE A 872 22.40 -21.15 -20.57
C ILE A 872 23.83 -20.97 -21.08
N LEU A 873 24.21 -19.78 -21.57
CA LEU A 873 25.55 -19.49 -22.07
C LEU A 873 26.70 -19.99 -21.17
N PRO A 874 26.67 -19.77 -19.83
CA PRO A 874 27.71 -20.25 -18.92
C PRO A 874 27.73 -21.78 -18.78
N LEU A 875 26.67 -22.46 -19.21
CA LEU A 875 26.49 -23.90 -19.11
C LEU A 875 26.81 -24.64 -20.42
N LEU A 876 27.35 -23.96 -21.43
CA LEU A 876 27.73 -24.58 -22.70
C LEU A 876 29.19 -25.05 -22.74
N ASP A 877 29.91 -25.05 -21.60
CA ASP A 877 31.29 -25.53 -21.49
C ASP A 877 31.44 -27.06 -21.54
N LYS A 878 30.32 -27.79 -21.47
CA LYS A 878 30.23 -29.25 -21.55
C LYS A 878 29.37 -29.68 -22.73
N PRO A 879 29.54 -30.91 -23.24
CA PRO A 879 28.54 -31.57 -24.08
C PRO A 879 27.13 -31.39 -23.53
N PHE A 880 26.17 -31.09 -24.40
CA PHE A 880 24.78 -30.97 -23.98
C PHE A 880 23.78 -31.51 -25.00
N ILE A 881 22.59 -31.86 -24.50
CA ILE A 881 21.44 -32.35 -25.28
C ILE A 881 20.25 -31.47 -24.96
N PHE A 882 19.45 -31.18 -25.98
CA PHE A 882 18.15 -30.51 -25.81
C PHE A 882 17.03 -31.53 -25.98
N PHE A 883 16.06 -31.48 -25.07
CA PHE A 883 14.83 -32.25 -25.15
C PHE A 883 13.64 -31.31 -25.00
N GLY A 884 12.82 -31.20 -26.04
CA GLY A 884 11.64 -30.34 -26.04
C GLY A 884 10.35 -31.07 -26.33
N HIS A 885 9.32 -30.76 -25.54
CA HIS A 885 7.97 -31.29 -25.72
C HIS A 885 7.03 -30.18 -26.21
N SER A 886 6.29 -30.44 -27.30
CA SER A 886 5.33 -29.48 -27.88
C SER A 886 5.98 -28.09 -28.10
N MET A 887 5.44 -27.02 -27.51
CA MET A 887 6.03 -25.67 -27.58
C MET A 887 7.48 -25.60 -27.07
N GLY A 888 7.85 -26.40 -26.07
CA GLY A 888 9.24 -26.53 -25.61
C GLY A 888 10.17 -27.07 -26.70
N GLY A 889 9.66 -27.87 -27.63
CA GLY A 889 10.38 -28.29 -28.84
C GLY A 889 10.71 -27.14 -29.78
N MET A 890 9.77 -26.20 -29.95
CA MET A 890 9.99 -24.99 -30.77
C MET A 890 11.02 -24.08 -30.13
N ILE A 891 10.95 -23.88 -28.80
CA ILE A 891 11.92 -23.08 -28.05
C ILE A 891 13.32 -23.69 -28.15
N ALA A 892 13.44 -25.01 -27.94
CA ALA A 892 14.71 -25.73 -28.04
C ALA A 892 15.34 -25.62 -29.43
N PHE A 893 14.52 -25.71 -30.48
CA PHE A 893 14.97 -25.56 -31.86
C PHE A 893 15.44 -24.13 -32.18
N GLU A 894 14.63 -23.13 -31.86
CA GLU A 894 14.97 -21.72 -32.08
C GLU A 894 16.22 -21.29 -31.30
N LEU A 895 16.40 -21.86 -30.11
CA LEU A 895 17.59 -21.66 -29.31
C LEU A 895 18.82 -22.30 -29.97
N ALA A 896 18.74 -23.53 -30.47
CA ALA A 896 19.84 -24.16 -31.21
C ALA A 896 20.25 -23.33 -32.43
N ARG A 897 19.26 -22.78 -33.15
CA ARG A 897 19.48 -21.87 -34.28
C ARG A 897 20.20 -20.59 -33.86
N LYS A 898 19.76 -19.98 -32.75
CA LYS A 898 20.39 -18.77 -32.20
C LYS A 898 21.83 -19.03 -31.75
N LEU A 899 22.10 -20.19 -31.14
CA LEU A 899 23.47 -20.60 -30.79
C LEU A 899 24.36 -20.73 -32.04
N ARG A 900 23.83 -21.28 -33.14
CA ARG A 900 24.57 -21.44 -34.39
C ARG A 900 24.91 -20.07 -35.00
N GLN A 901 23.94 -19.17 -35.06
CA GLN A 901 24.13 -17.80 -35.55
C GLN A 901 25.17 -17.01 -34.74
N GLN A 902 25.37 -17.39 -33.47
CA GLN A 902 26.40 -16.81 -32.58
C GLN A 902 27.73 -17.56 -32.61
N ASN A 903 27.90 -18.57 -33.47
CA ASN A 903 29.07 -19.47 -33.53
C ASN A 903 29.37 -20.15 -32.18
N LEU A 904 28.34 -20.51 -31.41
CA LEU A 904 28.44 -21.21 -30.14
C LEU A 904 28.29 -22.73 -30.31
N PRO A 905 28.77 -23.54 -29.35
CA PRO A 905 28.60 -25.00 -29.38
C PRO A 905 27.14 -25.40 -29.61
N GLN A 906 26.91 -26.35 -30.50
CA GLN A 906 25.58 -26.90 -30.82
C GLN A 906 25.23 -28.08 -29.90
N PRO A 907 23.94 -28.35 -29.65
CA PRO A 907 23.55 -29.55 -28.92
C PRO A 907 24.02 -30.80 -29.67
N GLN A 908 24.48 -31.81 -28.94
CA GLN A 908 24.91 -33.06 -29.56
C GLN A 908 23.77 -33.76 -30.28
N ILE A 909 22.55 -33.65 -29.72
CA ILE A 909 21.30 -34.15 -30.29
C ILE A 909 20.18 -33.23 -29.82
N LEU A 910 19.21 -32.98 -30.69
CA LEU A 910 17.95 -32.31 -30.39
C LEU A 910 16.80 -33.32 -30.50
N PHE A 911 16.15 -33.59 -29.37
CA PHE A 911 14.97 -34.43 -29.29
C PHE A 911 13.70 -33.57 -29.30
N ILE A 912 12.80 -33.83 -30.24
CA ILE A 912 11.55 -33.07 -30.40
C ILE A 912 10.35 -34.02 -30.44
N SER A 913 9.35 -33.75 -29.61
CA SER A 913 8.03 -34.37 -29.77
C SER A 913 7.21 -33.59 -30.78
N ALA A 914 6.74 -34.26 -31.84
CA ALA A 914 6.08 -33.62 -32.98
C ALA A 914 4.55 -33.48 -32.84
N CYS A 915 3.99 -33.58 -31.63
CA CYS A 915 2.54 -33.44 -31.43
C CYS A 915 2.07 -32.04 -31.84
N GLY A 916 1.14 -31.96 -32.80
CA GLY A 916 0.47 -30.71 -33.15
C GLY A 916 -0.47 -30.26 -32.05
N ALA A 917 -0.68 -28.94 -31.90
CA ALA A 917 -1.86 -28.48 -31.19
C ALA A 917 -3.12 -29.05 -31.89
N PRO A 918 -4.09 -29.59 -31.16
CA PRO A 918 -5.28 -30.15 -31.77
C PRO A 918 -6.07 -29.08 -32.52
N GLN A 919 -6.51 -29.41 -33.74
CA GLN A 919 -7.44 -28.60 -34.52
C GLN A 919 -8.74 -29.38 -34.72
N LEU A 920 -9.88 -28.76 -34.38
CA LEU A 920 -11.20 -29.28 -34.73
C LEU A 920 -11.43 -29.10 -36.24
N PRO A 921 -12.33 -29.89 -36.86
CA PRO A 921 -12.43 -30.02 -38.32
C PRO A 921 -12.88 -28.77 -39.09
N ASN A 922 -13.10 -27.63 -38.42
CA ASN A 922 -13.48 -26.38 -39.06
C ASN A 922 -12.33 -25.35 -38.99
N PRO A 923 -11.55 -25.17 -40.07
CA PRO A 923 -10.35 -24.32 -40.08
C PRO A 923 -10.64 -22.82 -39.91
N ASN A 924 -11.90 -22.40 -39.96
CA ASN A 924 -12.30 -20.99 -39.83
C ASN A 924 -12.64 -20.57 -38.38
N HIS A 925 -12.61 -21.49 -37.41
CA HIS A 925 -12.92 -21.17 -36.02
C HIS A 925 -11.98 -21.93 -35.07
N PRO A 926 -10.87 -21.31 -34.63
CA PRO A 926 -9.86 -22.01 -33.85
C PRO A 926 -10.37 -22.39 -32.45
N ILE A 927 -9.89 -23.52 -31.90
CA ILE A 927 -10.41 -24.06 -30.62
C ILE A 927 -10.27 -23.02 -29.49
N HIS A 928 -9.17 -22.26 -29.44
CA HIS A 928 -8.92 -21.23 -28.42
C HIS A 928 -9.90 -20.05 -28.48
N SER A 929 -10.69 -19.91 -29.55
CA SER A 929 -11.70 -18.87 -29.73
C SER A 929 -13.13 -19.32 -29.37
N LEU A 930 -13.32 -20.61 -29.05
CA LEU A 930 -14.64 -21.13 -28.67
C LEU A 930 -15.09 -20.59 -27.31
N PRO A 931 -16.39 -20.43 -27.03
CA PRO A 931 -16.89 -20.09 -25.69
C PRO A 931 -16.41 -21.07 -24.61
N ASP A 932 -16.25 -20.65 -23.35
CA ASP A 932 -15.66 -21.47 -22.27
C ASP A 932 -16.28 -22.86 -22.13
N SER A 933 -17.61 -22.98 -22.20
CA SER A 933 -18.28 -24.27 -22.12
C SER A 933 -17.97 -25.21 -23.29
N GLU A 934 -17.71 -24.66 -24.48
CA GLU A 934 -17.35 -25.44 -25.68
C GLU A 934 -15.85 -25.71 -25.75
N PHE A 935 -15.02 -24.77 -25.29
CA PHE A 935 -13.59 -24.97 -25.12
C PHE A 935 -13.31 -26.08 -24.11
N ILE A 936 -14.00 -26.09 -22.95
CA ILE A 936 -13.89 -27.16 -21.95
C ILE A 936 -14.37 -28.52 -22.51
N LYS A 937 -15.50 -28.56 -23.23
CA LYS A 937 -15.96 -29.79 -23.91
C LYS A 937 -15.00 -30.27 -24.99
N SER A 938 -14.30 -29.34 -25.64
CA SER A 938 -13.25 -29.65 -26.61
C SER A 938 -12.02 -30.20 -25.88
N LEU A 939 -11.59 -29.60 -24.76
CA LEU A 939 -10.54 -30.12 -23.89
C LEU A 939 -10.85 -31.53 -23.37
N GLN A 940 -12.11 -31.85 -23.05
CA GLN A 940 -12.55 -33.21 -22.65
C GLN A 940 -12.42 -34.26 -23.76
N LYS A 941 -12.42 -33.83 -25.03
CA LYS A 941 -12.20 -34.71 -26.20
C LYS A 941 -10.71 -34.81 -26.58
N LEU A 942 -9.86 -33.97 -25.98
CA LEU A 942 -8.42 -33.89 -26.23
C LEU A 942 -7.68 -34.63 -25.12
N ASN A 943 -7.04 -35.75 -25.44
CA ASN A 943 -6.27 -36.50 -24.45
C ASN A 943 -4.99 -35.73 -24.08
N GLY A 944 -4.90 -35.20 -22.86
CA GLY A 944 -3.71 -34.48 -22.38
C GLY A 944 -3.80 -33.86 -20.99
N LEU A 945 -5.00 -33.54 -20.50
CA LEU A 945 -5.24 -33.10 -19.11
C LEU A 945 -5.88 -34.24 -18.30
N PRO A 946 -5.46 -34.49 -17.04
CA PRO A 946 -6.09 -35.53 -16.22
C PRO A 946 -7.60 -35.27 -16.07
N ALA A 947 -8.42 -36.31 -16.19
CA ALA A 947 -9.88 -36.16 -16.14
C ALA A 947 -10.35 -35.52 -14.82
N ASP A 948 -9.64 -35.77 -13.73
CA ASP A 948 -9.80 -35.14 -12.42
C ASP A 948 -9.51 -33.63 -12.41
N VAL A 949 -8.60 -33.14 -13.25
CA VAL A 949 -8.33 -31.70 -13.42
C VAL A 949 -9.43 -31.03 -14.25
N ILE A 950 -9.82 -31.64 -15.37
CA ILE A 950 -10.88 -31.12 -16.27
C ILE A 950 -12.27 -31.15 -15.62
N ASN A 951 -12.51 -32.15 -14.76
CA ASN A 951 -13.79 -32.30 -14.06
C ASN A 951 -13.85 -31.47 -12.76
N ASN A 952 -12.73 -30.86 -12.33
CA ASN A 952 -12.71 -29.90 -11.24
C ASN A 952 -12.98 -28.50 -11.81
N SER A 953 -14.17 -27.96 -11.56
CA SER A 953 -14.64 -26.71 -12.16
C SER A 953 -13.81 -25.49 -11.77
N GLU A 954 -13.33 -25.43 -10.53
CA GLU A 954 -12.48 -24.33 -10.05
C GLU A 954 -11.11 -24.39 -10.69
N LEU A 955 -10.46 -25.57 -10.70
CA LEU A 955 -9.16 -25.78 -11.34
C LEU A 955 -9.22 -25.58 -12.87
N THR A 956 -10.32 -25.99 -13.50
CA THR A 956 -10.51 -25.83 -14.95
C THR A 956 -10.73 -24.36 -15.32
N GLN A 957 -11.53 -23.62 -14.55
CA GLN A 957 -11.68 -22.17 -14.75
C GLN A 957 -10.37 -21.43 -14.49
N LEU A 958 -9.59 -21.86 -13.50
CA LEU A 958 -8.30 -21.31 -13.15
C LEU A 958 -7.28 -21.49 -14.30
N LEU A 959 -7.27 -22.65 -14.95
CA LEU A 959 -6.32 -22.99 -16.01
C LEU A 959 -6.75 -22.53 -17.40
N LEU A 960 -8.03 -22.17 -17.58
CA LEU A 960 -8.63 -21.85 -18.87
C LEU A 960 -7.90 -20.75 -19.66
N PRO A 961 -7.55 -19.60 -19.05
CA PRO A 961 -6.88 -18.51 -19.77
C PRO A 961 -5.48 -18.92 -20.26
N THR A 962 -4.75 -19.68 -19.44
CA THR A 962 -3.41 -20.19 -19.78
C THR A 962 -3.49 -21.18 -20.94
N LEU A 963 -4.42 -22.13 -20.88
CA LEU A 963 -4.64 -23.08 -21.96
C LEU A 963 -5.03 -22.37 -23.26
N ARG A 964 -5.91 -21.36 -23.22
CA ARG A 964 -6.26 -20.59 -24.44
C ARG A 964 -5.05 -19.89 -25.05
N ALA A 965 -4.26 -19.22 -24.23
CA ALA A 965 -3.03 -18.57 -24.66
C ALA A 965 -2.02 -19.54 -25.29
N ASP A 966 -1.90 -20.75 -24.74
CA ASP A 966 -1.00 -21.78 -25.29
C ASP A 966 -1.46 -22.26 -26.69
N PHE A 967 -2.77 -22.49 -26.86
CA PHE A 967 -3.34 -22.87 -28.16
C PHE A 967 -3.22 -21.75 -29.19
N GLU A 968 -3.47 -20.51 -28.78
CA GLU A 968 -3.30 -19.32 -29.62
C GLU A 968 -1.84 -19.13 -30.05
N ALA A 969 -0.88 -19.31 -29.15
CA ALA A 969 0.54 -19.17 -29.45
C ALA A 969 1.03 -20.18 -30.50
N VAL A 970 0.64 -21.45 -30.37
CA VAL A 970 0.99 -22.51 -31.33
C VAL A 970 0.34 -22.28 -32.69
N GLU A 971 -0.88 -21.72 -32.72
CA GLU A 971 -1.61 -21.46 -33.94
C GLU A 971 -1.11 -20.24 -34.71
N ASN A 972 -0.74 -19.18 -33.99
CA ASN A 972 -0.19 -17.94 -34.55
C ASN A 972 1.27 -18.10 -35.01
N HIS A 973 2.06 -18.98 -34.37
CA HIS A 973 3.44 -19.27 -34.77
C HIS A 973 3.49 -20.50 -35.68
N LYS A 974 3.06 -20.33 -36.93
CA LYS A 974 3.24 -21.37 -37.97
C LYS A 974 4.74 -21.68 -38.11
N TYR A 975 5.10 -22.95 -38.30
CA TYR A 975 6.46 -23.37 -38.63
C TYR A 975 6.95 -22.64 -39.90
N VAL A 976 7.67 -21.54 -39.73
CA VAL A 976 8.34 -20.88 -40.86
C VAL A 976 9.72 -21.53 -40.99
N PHE A 977 9.75 -22.64 -41.74
CA PHE A 977 10.96 -23.36 -42.11
C PHE A 977 11.80 -22.47 -43.05
N ASN A 978 12.84 -21.80 -42.52
CA ASN A 978 13.76 -20.95 -43.27
C ASN A 978 15.07 -21.69 -43.61
N GLU A 979 15.90 -21.12 -44.50
CA GLU A 979 17.06 -21.77 -45.16
C GLU A 979 18.29 -22.07 -44.24
N ASP A 980 18.28 -21.68 -42.96
CA ASP A 980 19.40 -21.89 -42.02
C ASP A 980 19.33 -23.26 -41.31
N GLN A 981 19.87 -24.31 -41.94
CA GLN A 981 19.88 -25.67 -41.38
C GLN A 981 20.71 -25.80 -40.09
N LEU A 982 20.21 -26.49 -39.07
CA LEU A 982 20.98 -26.87 -37.88
C LEU A 982 22.10 -27.88 -38.24
N GLU A 983 23.20 -27.86 -37.49
CA GLU A 983 24.33 -28.80 -37.66
C GLU A 983 24.30 -29.93 -36.62
N CYS A 984 23.22 -30.04 -35.83
CA CYS A 984 23.01 -31.12 -34.87
C CYS A 984 22.04 -32.18 -35.41
N PRO A 985 22.25 -33.48 -35.09
CA PRO A 985 21.26 -34.52 -35.32
C PRO A 985 19.92 -34.21 -34.64
N ILE A 986 18.83 -34.44 -35.35
CA ILE A 986 17.47 -34.28 -34.83
C ILE A 986 16.79 -35.65 -34.77
N ILE A 987 16.20 -35.97 -33.62
CA ILE A 987 15.34 -37.14 -33.46
C ILE A 987 13.94 -36.66 -33.12
N ALA A 988 13.01 -36.90 -34.03
CA ALA A 988 11.62 -36.52 -33.90
C ALA A 988 10.75 -37.72 -33.51
N PHE A 989 9.84 -37.54 -32.56
CA PHE A 989 8.94 -38.59 -32.06
C PHE A 989 7.48 -38.24 -32.29
N GLY A 990 6.67 -39.23 -32.70
CA GLY A 990 5.23 -39.08 -32.89
C GLY A 990 4.44 -40.37 -32.59
N GLY A 991 3.13 -40.23 -32.38
CA GLY A 991 2.20 -41.35 -32.34
C GLY A 991 1.89 -41.84 -33.76
N SER A 992 1.80 -43.15 -33.99
CA SER A 992 1.43 -43.71 -35.31
C SER A 992 -0.03 -43.43 -35.67
N ASP A 993 -0.86 -43.20 -34.65
CA ASP A 993 -2.30 -43.01 -34.77
C ASP A 993 -2.68 -41.53 -34.56
N ASP A 994 -1.67 -40.66 -34.36
CA ASP A 994 -1.84 -39.22 -34.17
C ASP A 994 -2.19 -38.52 -35.49
N THR A 995 -3.48 -38.30 -35.70
CA THR A 995 -4.00 -37.61 -36.90
C THR A 995 -3.52 -36.16 -37.04
N HIS A 996 -2.92 -35.57 -35.99
CA HIS A 996 -2.42 -34.19 -35.98
C HIS A 996 -0.92 -34.06 -36.29
N VAL A 997 -0.21 -35.18 -36.44
CA VAL A 997 1.20 -35.22 -36.87
C VAL A 997 1.27 -35.81 -38.26
N SER A 998 1.15 -34.96 -39.29
CA SER A 998 1.33 -35.43 -40.66
C SER A 998 2.77 -35.88 -40.88
N ARG A 999 2.96 -36.94 -41.67
CA ARG A 999 4.28 -37.38 -42.15
C ARG A 999 5.07 -36.21 -42.76
N GLU A 1000 4.37 -35.32 -43.46
CA GLU A 1000 4.89 -34.09 -44.05
C GLU A 1000 5.46 -33.10 -43.02
N ARG A 1001 4.84 -32.97 -41.83
CA ARG A 1001 5.38 -32.11 -40.74
C ARG A 1001 6.67 -32.67 -40.16
N LEU A 1002 6.76 -34.00 -40.02
CA LEU A 1002 7.98 -34.69 -39.59
C LEU A 1002 9.08 -34.61 -40.66
N GLU A 1003 8.72 -34.74 -41.94
CA GLU A 1003 9.64 -34.55 -43.07
C GLU A 1003 10.10 -33.08 -43.20
N GLY A 1004 9.25 -32.11 -42.81
CA GLY A 1004 9.61 -30.70 -42.70
C GLY A 1004 10.77 -30.43 -41.75
N TRP A 1005 10.81 -31.12 -40.60
CA TRP A 1005 11.95 -31.06 -39.67
C TRP A 1005 13.24 -31.68 -40.24
N ALA A 1006 13.12 -32.67 -41.13
CA ALA A 1006 14.29 -33.26 -41.78
C ALA A 1006 15.02 -32.24 -42.68
N ALA A 1007 14.27 -31.32 -43.30
CA ALA A 1007 14.85 -30.23 -44.08
C ALA A 1007 15.57 -29.16 -43.23
N GLN A 1008 15.39 -29.19 -41.90
CA GLN A 1008 15.93 -28.21 -40.96
C GLN A 1008 17.29 -28.59 -40.35
N THR A 1009 17.87 -29.72 -40.74
CA THR A 1009 19.22 -30.11 -40.29
C THR A 1009 20.05 -30.59 -41.48
N SER A 1010 21.31 -30.17 -41.52
CA SER A 1010 22.32 -30.70 -42.44
C SER A 1010 22.98 -31.97 -41.90
N ALA A 1011 22.70 -32.32 -40.64
CA ALA A 1011 23.13 -33.55 -39.99
C ALA A 1011 22.07 -34.67 -40.17
N SER A 1012 22.23 -35.79 -39.44
CA SER A 1012 21.29 -36.90 -39.54
C SER A 1012 19.94 -36.60 -38.90
N PHE A 1013 18.85 -36.81 -39.63
CA PHE A 1013 17.49 -36.80 -39.11
C PHE A 1013 16.96 -38.23 -38.94
N LYS A 1014 16.29 -38.52 -37.82
CA LYS A 1014 15.55 -39.76 -37.62
C LYS A 1014 14.17 -39.47 -37.05
N SER A 1015 13.16 -40.13 -37.59
CA SER A 1015 11.80 -40.14 -37.02
C SER A 1015 11.51 -41.50 -36.39
N GLN A 1016 10.91 -41.51 -35.21
CA GLN A 1016 10.44 -42.74 -34.57
C GLN A 1016 8.97 -42.62 -34.17
N TYR A 1017 8.17 -43.60 -34.59
CA TYR A 1017 6.74 -43.67 -34.32
C TYR A 1017 6.45 -44.72 -33.25
N PHE A 1018 5.52 -44.41 -32.34
CA PHE A 1018 5.04 -45.32 -31.31
C PHE A 1018 3.52 -45.52 -31.46
N SER A 1019 2.99 -46.69 -31.10
CA SER A 1019 1.53 -46.93 -31.24
C SER A 1019 0.68 -46.08 -30.29
N GLY A 1020 -0.40 -45.48 -30.82
CA GLY A 1020 -1.32 -44.61 -30.09
C GLY A 1020 -1.41 -43.16 -30.60
N ASP A 1021 -2.50 -42.50 -30.24
CA ASP A 1021 -2.96 -41.23 -30.83
C ASP A 1021 -2.16 -39.99 -30.40
N HIS A 1022 -1.35 -40.02 -29.33
CA HIS A 1022 -0.54 -38.87 -28.89
C HIS A 1022 0.67 -39.25 -28.00
N PHE A 1023 1.76 -38.48 -28.11
CA PHE A 1023 2.91 -38.55 -27.19
C PHE A 1023 2.65 -37.70 -25.93
N PHE A 1024 1.72 -38.12 -25.08
CA PHE A 1024 1.60 -37.58 -23.72
C PHE A 1024 2.29 -38.53 -22.72
N ILE A 1025 3.25 -38.02 -21.96
CA ILE A 1025 3.86 -38.71 -20.82
C ILE A 1025 2.82 -38.69 -19.68
N ASN A 1026 1.74 -39.46 -19.84
CA ASN A 1026 0.82 -39.81 -18.77
C ASN A 1026 1.45 -40.96 -17.97
N THR A 1027 1.25 -40.97 -16.66
CA THR A 1027 1.52 -42.09 -15.73
C THR A 1027 1.07 -43.46 -16.23
N ALA A 1028 0.15 -43.54 -17.20
CA ALA A 1028 -0.30 -44.78 -17.82
C ALA A 1028 0.65 -45.41 -18.88
N ARG A 1029 1.74 -44.76 -19.33
CA ARG A 1029 2.67 -45.33 -20.35
C ARG A 1029 4.15 -44.99 -20.13
N GLN A 1030 4.77 -45.62 -19.13
CA GLN A 1030 6.19 -45.45 -18.75
C GLN A 1030 7.24 -45.95 -19.77
N SER A 1031 6.86 -46.77 -20.76
CA SER A 1031 7.81 -47.54 -21.59
C SER A 1031 8.65 -46.71 -22.57
N VAL A 1032 8.12 -45.61 -23.12
CA VAL A 1032 8.83 -44.80 -24.13
C VAL A 1032 9.79 -43.80 -23.48
N THR A 1033 9.37 -43.17 -22.38
CA THR A 1033 10.24 -42.31 -21.57
C THR A 1033 11.40 -43.12 -20.99
N ALA A 1034 11.12 -44.33 -20.49
CA ALA A 1034 12.15 -45.26 -20.05
C ALA A 1034 13.12 -45.64 -21.19
N SER A 1035 12.63 -45.82 -22.41
CA SER A 1035 13.49 -46.12 -23.58
C SER A 1035 14.39 -44.96 -23.98
N ILE A 1036 13.91 -43.71 -23.89
CA ILE A 1036 14.73 -42.50 -24.17
C ILE A 1036 15.77 -42.30 -23.07
N ILE A 1037 15.37 -42.42 -21.80
CA ILE A 1037 16.29 -42.35 -20.66
C ILE A 1037 17.36 -43.44 -20.75
N ASP A 1038 16.97 -44.68 -21.05
CA ASP A 1038 17.89 -45.81 -21.24
C ASP A 1038 18.81 -45.61 -22.45
N TRP A 1039 18.30 -45.02 -23.54
CA TRP A 1039 19.12 -44.65 -24.70
C TRP A 1039 20.14 -43.57 -24.36
N ILE A 1040 19.76 -42.52 -23.62
CA ILE A 1040 20.69 -41.45 -23.20
C ILE A 1040 21.77 -42.05 -22.29
N LYS A 1041 21.38 -42.91 -21.32
CA LYS A 1041 22.31 -43.63 -20.44
C LYS A 1041 23.28 -44.51 -21.23
N LYS A 1042 22.79 -45.32 -22.17
CA LYS A 1042 23.60 -46.25 -22.97
C LYS A 1042 24.50 -45.53 -23.97
N SER A 1043 24.01 -44.49 -24.62
CA SER A 1043 24.76 -43.70 -25.61
C SER A 1043 25.85 -42.84 -24.96
N HIS A 1044 25.64 -42.41 -23.71
CA HIS A 1044 26.69 -41.81 -22.89
C HIS A 1044 27.69 -42.86 -22.36
N ALA A 1045 27.24 -44.07 -22.04
CA ALA A 1045 28.11 -45.15 -21.58
C ALA A 1045 28.93 -45.83 -22.69
N THR A 1046 28.60 -45.59 -23.97
CA THR A 1046 29.30 -46.14 -25.15
C THR A 1046 30.16 -45.12 -25.91
N ARG A 1047 30.23 -43.88 -25.45
CA ARG A 1047 31.27 -42.90 -25.76
C ARG A 1047 32.28 -42.86 -24.62
#